data_AF-A0A0K8R987-F1
#
_entry.id   AF-A0A0K8R987-F1
#
_cell.length_a   1.000
_cell.length_b   1.000
_cell.length_c   1.000
_cell.angle_alpha   90.00
_cell.angle_beta   90.00
_cell.angle_gamma   90.00
#
_symmetry.space_group_name_H-M   'P 1'
#
loop_
_entity.id
_entity.type
_entity.pdbx_description
1 polymer ?
#
loop_
_entity_poly.entity_id
_entity_poly.type
_entity_poly.pdbx_seq_one_letter_code
_entity_poly.pdbx_strand_id
1 'polypeptide(L)'
;MIMRMRCVACVLLSLATLRSNAFINDFDGDCQKLFGNRYFPAWTQKPTSGWWLFNSIPSLGDSYILKYEYKEFLASQPAWVEEYFDTQNKRAKILAVSLGVEFADIYDYKSQIVMSYRARKPSTSGSDIKSQEECGIYDLKTFQSKYLHLRFPCRTKNSKKCDMPTANEALRYGTRYSYKYKDDVISKETRNIKSKLYTACIKDEFINGTYESYYYWGGEDLSFRFPSGEKNMPVYLEQRGEYYENKSRHEHYLFKNIPWYQKNPPFSDDMFQVPQSMYCKNYTNLHAIPALPNSFSFSQEELAFTLNDTGFLDGGFSPLSFKQFWYSDHLKLVRVDMRPSEEDKEGPILKNATGINGRVSVVMDFNYNHVFLAHSANDECLILDVDKEFFLCYKDDENCNKINREGLFGISAELSYKGKYAESGIYGQTWSQLIKERKEGAPEQTFLIRHEVSFRESEVKEKTSTNKKVFTPIQVVDYKEEITTSEKKDNSNFKQNVRLKNYYEVNFSQPGVEVYEKPPCLQHHSSKLYTLKFEGPGIADTNKARFLPELRRAIKNVCNPETMLRFELVDLRSPEWISEKIVYLRILEPFDGSGTPTEKLVSNITELVNNEEFAVCFYGFTITLEEKLMQWIAINGTFVEQKPETTVTTPSSKITNKNKIQKCSA
;
A
#
# COMPACT_ATOMS: atom_id res chain seq x y z
N MET A 1 80.59 16.24 13.61
CA MET A 1 80.75 17.69 13.86
C MET A 1 80.66 18.45 12.55
N ILE A 2 80.03 19.60 12.38
CA ILE A 2 78.93 20.33 13.03
C ILE A 2 78.78 21.59 12.15
N MET A 3 77.55 21.98 11.82
CA MET A 3 77.13 23.30 11.31
C MET A 3 77.64 23.75 9.92
N ARG A 4 76.83 24.35 9.03
CA ARG A 4 75.67 25.24 9.25
C ARG A 4 74.63 25.07 8.13
N MET A 5 73.42 24.73 8.56
CA MET A 5 72.15 25.02 7.89
C MET A 5 72.06 26.49 7.52
N ARG A 6 71.73 26.78 6.24
CA ARG A 6 70.89 27.89 5.74
C ARG A 6 71.13 28.02 4.24
N CYS A 7 70.36 27.29 3.41
CA CYS A 7 70.09 27.65 2.01
C CYS A 7 69.05 26.75 1.31
N VAL A 8 68.64 25.61 1.88
CA VAL A 8 67.66 24.72 1.22
C VAL A 8 66.19 25.11 1.49
N ALA A 9 65.93 26.06 2.40
CA ALA A 9 64.58 26.50 2.76
C ALA A 9 63.93 27.49 1.76
N CYS A 10 64.69 28.12 0.84
CA CYS A 10 64.12 29.09 -0.11
C CYS A 10 63.69 28.47 -1.45
N VAL A 11 64.17 27.27 -1.80
CA VAL A 11 63.82 26.60 -3.07
C VAL A 11 62.63 25.66 -2.91
N LEU A 12 62.36 25.15 -1.70
CA LEU A 12 61.20 24.29 -1.44
C LEU A 12 59.91 25.09 -1.16
N LEU A 13 59.99 26.36 -0.75
CA LEU A 13 58.83 27.24 -0.61
C LEU A 13 58.32 27.82 -1.95
N SER A 14 59.18 27.85 -2.98
CA SER A 14 58.83 28.28 -4.33
C SER A 14 58.29 27.14 -5.22
N LEU A 15 58.53 25.87 -4.86
CA LEU A 15 57.97 24.71 -5.56
C LEU A 15 56.71 24.13 -4.88
N ALA A 16 56.46 24.43 -3.59
CA ALA A 16 55.22 24.04 -2.88
C ALA A 16 54.07 25.05 -3.01
N THR A 17 54.30 26.20 -3.65
CA THR A 17 53.27 27.24 -3.95
C THR A 17 52.78 27.21 -5.39
N LEU A 18 53.30 26.30 -6.24
CA LEU A 18 52.63 25.88 -7.47
C LEU A 18 51.55 24.85 -7.16
N ARG A 19 50.66 25.19 -6.21
CA ARG A 19 49.27 24.78 -6.35
C ARG A 19 48.82 25.40 -7.65
N SER A 20 48.36 24.59 -8.58
CA SER A 20 47.60 24.98 -9.76
C SER A 20 46.30 25.66 -9.32
N ASN A 21 46.43 26.87 -8.78
CA ASN A 21 45.44 27.92 -8.82
C ASN A 21 45.48 28.44 -10.26
N ALA A 22 44.91 27.67 -11.18
CA ALA A 22 44.36 28.26 -12.38
C ALA A 22 43.09 29.03 -11.93
N PHE A 23 43.30 30.19 -11.31
CA PHE A 23 42.31 31.25 -11.30
C PHE A 23 42.15 31.66 -12.76
N ILE A 24 41.25 31.00 -13.48
CA ILE A 24 40.77 31.48 -14.77
C ILE A 24 39.63 32.43 -14.45
N ASN A 25 39.97 33.71 -14.27
CA ASN A 25 39.03 34.82 -14.11
C ASN A 25 38.53 35.33 -15.47
N ASP A 26 38.30 34.44 -16.44
CA ASP A 26 37.84 34.83 -17.77
C ASP A 26 36.48 34.16 -18.05
N PHE A 27 35.43 34.96 -17.90
CA PHE A 27 34.15 34.74 -18.58
C PHE A 27 34.40 34.84 -20.09
N ASP A 28 33.79 33.98 -20.90
CA ASP A 28 33.73 34.23 -22.34
C ASP A 28 32.94 35.54 -22.54
N GLY A 29 33.58 36.56 -23.12
CA GLY A 29 33.17 37.99 -23.08
C GLY A 29 31.76 38.36 -23.58
N ASP A 30 30.93 37.41 -24.01
CA ASP A 30 29.53 37.63 -24.40
C ASP A 30 28.60 37.83 -23.20
N CYS A 31 28.85 37.20 -22.05
CA CYS A 31 28.01 37.34 -20.86
C CYS A 31 28.30 38.61 -20.04
N GLN A 32 29.52 39.17 -20.12
CA GLN A 32 29.91 40.41 -19.42
C GLN A 32 29.04 41.63 -19.79
N LYS A 33 28.45 41.67 -21.00
CA LYS A 33 27.59 42.80 -21.43
C LYS A 33 26.20 42.82 -20.78
N LEU A 34 25.67 41.66 -20.37
CA LEU A 34 24.33 41.55 -19.76
C LEU A 34 24.34 41.81 -18.26
N PHE A 35 25.48 41.57 -17.60
CA PHE A 35 25.63 41.70 -16.16
C PHE A 35 26.64 42.82 -15.90
N GLY A 36 26.15 44.05 -15.77
CA GLY A 36 26.90 45.31 -15.74
C GLY A 36 27.94 45.45 -14.61
N ASN A 37 28.97 44.61 -14.62
CA ASN A 37 30.12 44.68 -13.74
C ASN A 37 31.28 45.37 -14.47
N ARG A 38 31.72 46.50 -13.91
CA ARG A 38 32.66 47.46 -14.50
C ARG A 38 34.15 47.11 -14.38
N TYR A 39 34.51 45.86 -14.07
CA TYR A 39 35.86 45.55 -13.57
C TYR A 39 36.77 44.70 -14.45
N PHE A 40 36.44 44.40 -15.71
CA PHE A 40 37.36 43.65 -16.57
C PHE A 40 37.36 44.15 -18.03
N PRO A 41 38.55 44.26 -18.68
CA PRO A 41 38.69 44.81 -20.03
C PRO A 41 38.26 43.81 -21.11
N ALA A 42 37.52 44.31 -22.09
CA ALA A 42 37.03 43.54 -23.23
C ALA A 42 38.17 43.08 -24.15
N TRP A 43 38.15 41.81 -24.58
CA TRP A 43 38.96 41.34 -25.70
C TRP A 43 38.14 41.31 -26.99
N THR A 44 38.61 42.06 -27.98
CA THR A 44 38.11 42.08 -29.36
C THR A 44 38.80 41.01 -30.18
N GLN A 45 38.10 39.93 -30.53
CA GLN A 45 38.39 39.18 -31.76
C GLN A 45 37.08 38.93 -32.50
N LYS A 46 37.01 39.44 -33.74
CA LYS A 46 35.93 39.18 -34.68
C LYS A 46 35.94 37.68 -35.04
N PRO A 47 34.82 36.95 -34.97
CA PRO A 47 34.73 35.70 -35.70
C PRO A 47 34.68 36.01 -37.19
N THR A 48 35.62 35.43 -37.92
CA THR A 48 35.59 35.36 -39.39
C THR A 48 34.31 34.68 -39.85
N SER A 49 33.62 35.35 -40.77
CA SER A 49 32.40 34.91 -41.43
C SER A 49 32.58 33.56 -42.12
N GLY A 50 31.88 32.53 -41.63
CA GLY A 50 31.65 31.25 -42.29
C GLY A 50 30.14 30.95 -42.31
N TRP A 51 29.68 30.27 -43.35
CA TRP A 51 28.32 30.23 -43.87
C TRP A 51 27.17 29.87 -42.90
N TRP A 52 25.99 30.43 -43.19
CA TRP A 52 24.70 30.19 -42.56
C TRP A 52 24.23 28.74 -42.78
N LEU A 53 24.66 27.82 -41.94
CA LEU A 53 23.91 26.60 -41.66
C LEU A 53 23.00 26.89 -40.47
N PHE A 54 21.68 26.74 -40.66
CA PHE A 54 20.71 26.80 -39.57
C PHE A 54 20.93 25.60 -38.63
N ASN A 55 21.91 25.68 -37.73
CA ASN A 55 22.10 24.72 -36.66
C ASN A 55 20.97 24.91 -35.64
N SER A 56 19.87 24.15 -35.82
CA SER A 56 18.78 24.12 -34.85
C SER A 56 19.27 23.49 -33.55
N ILE A 57 19.02 24.18 -32.43
CA ILE A 57 19.33 23.68 -31.08
C ILE A 57 18.63 22.32 -30.89
N PRO A 58 19.37 21.25 -30.54
CA PRO A 58 18.78 19.95 -30.26
C PRO A 58 17.62 20.02 -29.26
N SER A 59 16.60 19.20 -29.44
CA SER A 59 15.42 19.20 -28.56
C SER A 59 15.53 18.15 -27.47
N LEU A 60 15.33 18.56 -26.21
CA LEU A 60 15.32 17.68 -25.04
C LEU A 60 14.08 16.76 -24.92
N GLY A 61 13.07 16.96 -25.78
CA GLY A 61 11.76 16.36 -25.57
C GLY A 61 11.01 16.94 -24.37
N ASP A 62 9.87 16.33 -24.06
CA ASP A 62 9.02 16.74 -22.94
C ASP A 62 9.36 15.98 -21.67
N SER A 63 9.86 14.74 -21.83
CA SER A 63 10.29 13.85 -20.75
C SER A 63 11.68 13.29 -21.05
N TYR A 64 12.44 12.91 -20.02
CA TYR A 64 13.79 12.37 -20.23
C TYR A 64 14.25 11.44 -19.10
N ILE A 65 15.18 10.55 -19.45
CA ILE A 65 16.08 9.90 -18.49
C ILE A 65 17.48 10.42 -18.76
N LEU A 66 18.16 10.90 -17.72
CA LEU A 66 19.53 11.43 -17.80
C LEU A 66 20.37 10.79 -16.71
N LYS A 67 21.48 10.14 -17.07
CA LYS A 67 22.43 9.57 -16.11
C LYS A 67 23.80 10.17 -16.32
N TYR A 68 24.46 10.60 -15.25
CA TYR A 68 25.71 11.31 -15.33
C TYR A 68 26.58 11.19 -14.09
N GLU A 69 27.88 11.30 -14.29
CA GLU A 69 28.81 11.58 -13.21
C GLU A 69 28.75 13.09 -12.94
N TYR A 70 28.41 13.43 -11.71
CA TYR A 70 28.35 14.77 -11.16
C TYR A 70 29.61 15.05 -10.35
N LYS A 71 30.24 16.19 -10.60
CA LYS A 71 31.26 16.72 -9.70
C LYS A 71 31.10 18.23 -9.59
N GLU A 72 30.99 18.66 -8.36
CA GLU A 72 30.94 20.06 -7.96
C GLU A 72 32.26 20.40 -7.30
N PHE A 73 32.84 21.56 -7.63
CA PHE A 73 34.19 21.91 -7.19
C PHE A 73 34.35 21.94 -5.66
N LEU A 74 33.27 22.26 -4.93
CA LEU A 74 33.24 22.28 -3.46
C LEU A 74 32.89 20.92 -2.84
N ALA A 75 32.29 20.00 -3.60
CA ALA A 75 32.05 18.64 -3.15
C ALA A 75 33.34 17.83 -3.36
N SER A 76 33.93 17.36 -2.26
CA SER A 76 35.22 16.66 -2.28
C SER A 76 35.20 15.31 -3.00
N GLN A 77 34.04 14.84 -3.48
CA GLN A 77 33.86 13.53 -4.11
C GLN A 77 32.87 13.59 -5.28
N PRO A 78 33.13 12.88 -6.40
CA PRO A 78 32.16 12.71 -7.47
C PRO A 78 30.95 11.88 -6.99
N ALA A 79 29.81 12.07 -7.65
CA ALA A 79 28.59 11.30 -7.44
C ALA A 79 28.04 10.79 -8.76
N TRP A 80 27.47 9.59 -8.76
CA TRP A 80 26.66 9.12 -9.89
C TRP A 80 25.23 9.61 -9.70
N VAL A 81 24.65 10.28 -10.69
CA VAL A 81 23.30 10.83 -10.61
C VAL A 81 22.44 10.32 -11.76
N GLU A 82 21.20 9.98 -11.43
CA GLU A 82 20.15 9.62 -12.37
C GLU A 82 18.95 10.54 -12.16
N GLU A 83 18.52 11.22 -13.21
CA GLU A 83 17.32 12.03 -13.26
C GLU A 83 16.27 11.31 -14.15
N TYR A 84 15.08 11.16 -13.62
CA TYR A 84 13.91 10.62 -14.30
C TYR A 84 12.85 11.72 -14.33
N PHE A 85 12.45 12.18 -15.51
CA PHE A 85 11.54 13.31 -15.66
C PHE A 85 10.33 12.90 -16.51
N ASP A 86 9.21 12.62 -15.86
CA ASP A 86 7.97 12.10 -16.46
C ASP A 86 6.87 13.16 -16.44
N THR A 87 6.84 13.97 -17.50
CA THR A 87 5.88 15.05 -17.67
C THR A 87 4.45 14.51 -17.84
N GLN A 88 4.28 13.33 -18.45
CA GLN A 88 2.97 12.73 -18.71
C GLN A 88 2.26 12.39 -17.40
N ASN A 89 2.97 11.78 -16.45
CA ASN A 89 2.41 11.46 -15.14
C ASN A 89 2.60 12.55 -14.10
N LYS A 90 3.27 13.67 -14.46
CA LYS A 90 3.59 14.80 -13.60
C LYS A 90 4.41 14.40 -12.37
N ARG A 91 5.52 13.67 -12.60
CA ARG A 91 6.42 13.19 -11.56
C ARG A 91 7.87 13.24 -12.01
N ALA A 92 8.77 13.35 -11.05
CA ALA A 92 10.20 13.34 -11.34
C ALA A 92 10.98 12.66 -10.20
N LYS A 93 12.14 12.10 -10.50
CA LYS A 93 13.02 11.49 -9.50
C LYS A 93 14.46 11.89 -9.75
N ILE A 94 15.16 12.21 -8.67
CA ILE A 94 16.61 12.38 -8.67
C ILE A 94 17.15 11.29 -7.76
N LEU A 95 18.12 10.53 -8.24
CA LEU A 95 18.82 9.49 -7.49
C LEU A 95 20.32 9.77 -7.59
N ALA A 96 20.97 10.02 -6.47
CA ALA A 96 22.40 10.31 -6.40
C ALA A 96 23.10 9.25 -5.52
N VAL A 97 24.17 8.67 -6.02
CA VAL A 97 25.02 7.71 -5.30
C VAL A 97 26.41 8.33 -5.11
N SER A 98 26.81 8.53 -3.86
CA SER A 98 28.16 8.98 -3.51
C SER A 98 28.69 8.19 -2.33
N LEU A 99 29.95 7.75 -2.40
CA LEU A 99 30.63 6.96 -1.35
C LEU A 99 29.82 5.73 -0.88
N GLY A 100 29.13 5.06 -1.82
CA GLY A 100 28.28 3.91 -1.49
C GLY A 100 27.01 4.27 -0.72
N VAL A 101 26.56 5.52 -0.76
CA VAL A 101 25.29 5.97 -0.20
C VAL A 101 24.41 6.53 -1.31
N GLU A 102 23.22 5.97 -1.46
CA GLU A 102 22.14 6.48 -2.29
C GLU A 102 21.32 7.53 -1.53
N PHE A 103 20.98 8.59 -2.23
CA PHE A 103 20.00 9.60 -1.86
C PHE A 103 19.02 9.71 -3.00
N ALA A 104 17.74 9.75 -2.72
CA ALA A 104 16.77 10.01 -3.77
C ALA A 104 15.64 10.91 -3.31
N ASP A 105 15.21 11.77 -4.22
CA ASP A 105 14.07 12.67 -4.08
C ASP A 105 13.08 12.36 -5.19
N ILE A 106 11.88 11.91 -4.83
CA ILE A 106 10.78 11.58 -5.74
C ILE A 106 9.70 12.64 -5.60
N TYR A 107 9.51 13.42 -6.65
CA TYR A 107 8.57 14.53 -6.74
C TYR A 107 7.27 14.04 -7.38
N ASP A 108 6.15 14.14 -6.66
CA ASP A 108 4.81 13.91 -7.20
C ASP A 108 4.05 15.24 -7.22
N TYR A 109 3.97 15.85 -8.40
CA TYR A 109 3.28 17.13 -8.59
C TYR A 109 1.75 16.98 -8.60
N LYS A 110 1.18 15.78 -8.78
CA LYS A 110 -0.27 15.59 -8.64
C LYS A 110 -0.66 15.61 -7.17
N SER A 111 0.11 14.88 -6.35
CA SER A 111 -0.13 14.74 -4.91
C SER A 111 0.48 15.88 -4.08
N GLN A 112 1.32 16.73 -4.68
CA GLN A 112 1.99 17.87 -4.06
C GLN A 112 2.96 17.47 -2.93
N ILE A 113 3.61 16.31 -3.08
CA ILE A 113 4.56 15.76 -2.10
C ILE A 113 5.91 15.46 -2.72
N VAL A 114 6.95 15.46 -1.88
CA VAL A 114 8.26 14.89 -2.20
C VAL A 114 8.55 13.79 -1.19
N MET A 115 8.82 12.58 -1.70
CA MET A 115 9.36 11.49 -0.90
C MET A 115 10.88 11.53 -1.03
N SER A 116 11.58 11.74 0.08
CA SER A 116 13.04 11.77 0.11
C SER A 116 13.56 10.67 1.02
N TYR A 117 14.52 9.90 0.53
CA TYR A 117 15.14 8.82 1.29
C TYR A 117 16.65 8.79 1.11
N ARG A 118 17.31 8.16 2.08
CA ARG A 118 18.73 7.82 2.07
C ARG A 118 18.83 6.31 2.25
N ALA A 119 19.78 5.67 1.57
CA ALA A 119 20.05 4.24 1.71
C ALA A 119 21.55 3.99 1.48
N ARG A 120 22.21 3.11 2.24
CA ARG A 120 23.55 2.64 1.86
C ARG A 120 23.44 1.61 0.72
N LYS A 121 24.41 1.60 -0.22
CA LYS A 121 24.51 0.60 -1.28
C LYS A 121 25.57 -0.49 -0.97
N PRO A 122 25.30 -1.75 -1.36
CA PRO A 122 24.00 -2.22 -1.83
C PRO A 122 22.96 -2.02 -0.72
N SER A 123 21.71 -1.75 -1.08
CA SER A 123 20.60 -1.60 -0.10
C SER A 123 20.47 -2.83 0.82
N THR A 124 21.19 -3.89 0.47
CA THR A 124 21.31 -5.15 1.15
C THR A 124 22.59 -5.34 1.99
N SER A 125 23.59 -4.43 1.99
CA SER A 125 24.76 -4.55 2.87
C SER A 125 24.40 -4.05 4.26
N GLY A 126 23.97 -4.96 5.12
CA GLY A 126 23.37 -4.68 6.43
C GLY A 126 24.31 -4.16 7.53
N SER A 127 25.18 -3.21 7.23
CA SER A 127 26.10 -2.63 8.23
C SER A 127 25.59 -1.35 8.89
N ASP A 128 24.50 -0.74 8.41
CA ASP A 128 24.00 0.53 8.96
C ASP A 128 22.48 0.62 8.92
N ILE A 129 21.85 0.04 9.94
CA ILE A 129 20.40 0.10 10.20
C ILE A 129 19.91 1.56 10.21
N LYS A 130 20.73 2.53 10.68
CA LYS A 130 20.38 3.96 10.68
C LYS A 130 20.24 4.55 9.29
N SER A 131 20.89 3.96 8.28
CA SER A 131 20.79 4.42 6.90
C SER A 131 19.50 3.97 6.21
N GLN A 132 18.79 2.96 6.74
CA GLN A 132 17.49 2.46 6.26
C GLN A 132 16.31 2.93 7.12
N GLU A 133 16.56 3.80 8.11
CA GLU A 133 15.59 4.05 9.18
C GLU A 133 14.43 4.96 8.75
N GLU A 134 14.62 6.01 7.94
CA GLU A 134 13.53 6.97 7.68
C GLU A 134 13.60 7.60 6.28
N CYS A 135 12.62 7.24 5.45
CA CYS A 135 12.14 8.09 4.35
C CYS A 135 11.29 9.21 4.96
N GLY A 136 11.27 10.39 4.33
CA GLY A 136 10.41 11.49 4.74
C GLY A 136 9.47 11.90 3.60
N ILE A 137 8.22 12.18 3.95
CA ILE A 137 7.22 12.70 3.02
C ILE A 137 7.00 14.17 3.36
N TYR A 138 7.41 15.03 2.44
CA TYR A 138 7.42 16.47 2.62
C TYR A 138 6.43 17.14 1.68
N ASP A 139 5.92 18.29 2.08
CA ASP A 139 5.21 19.17 1.16
C ASP A 139 6.17 19.66 0.07
N LEU A 140 5.76 19.51 -1.19
CA LEU A 140 6.63 19.76 -2.34
C LEU A 140 7.05 21.23 -2.46
N LYS A 141 6.26 22.17 -1.95
CA LYS A 141 6.56 23.61 -2.02
C LYS A 141 7.62 24.03 -1.01
N THR A 142 7.63 23.38 0.16
CA THR A 142 8.57 23.71 1.25
C THR A 142 9.82 22.85 1.26
N PHE A 143 9.82 21.73 0.53
CA PHE A 143 10.94 20.82 0.47
C PHE A 143 12.22 21.48 -0.05
N GLN A 144 13.30 21.29 0.70
CA GLN A 144 14.65 21.67 0.30
C GLN A 144 15.50 20.40 0.21
N SER A 145 15.91 20.05 -1.02
CA SER A 145 16.84 18.94 -1.22
C SER A 145 18.17 19.25 -0.54
N LYS A 146 18.82 18.22 0.01
CA LYS A 146 20.19 18.32 0.53
C LYS A 146 21.20 18.70 -0.55
N TYR A 147 20.88 18.43 -1.82
CA TYR A 147 21.69 18.80 -2.96
C TYR A 147 21.00 19.97 -3.68
N LEU A 148 21.31 21.20 -3.26
CA LEU A 148 20.65 22.42 -3.77
C LEU A 148 20.63 22.50 -5.31
N HIS A 149 21.69 22.02 -5.97
CA HIS A 149 21.86 21.99 -7.42
C HIS A 149 21.11 20.84 -8.12
N LEU A 150 20.68 19.83 -7.38
CA LEU A 150 19.98 18.64 -7.87
C LEU A 150 18.54 18.65 -7.34
N ARG A 151 17.74 19.62 -7.78
CA ARG A 151 16.32 19.71 -7.43
C ARG A 151 15.46 20.05 -8.63
N PHE A 152 14.22 19.55 -8.61
CA PHE A 152 13.18 20.01 -9.53
C PHE A 152 12.37 21.13 -8.87
N PRO A 153 12.42 22.35 -9.41
CA PRO A 153 11.78 23.49 -8.79
C PRO A 153 10.30 23.59 -9.15
N CYS A 154 9.55 24.34 -8.34
CA CYS A 154 8.21 24.78 -8.68
C CYS A 154 8.21 25.81 -9.80
N ARG A 155 7.44 25.57 -10.86
CA ARG A 155 7.29 26.54 -11.96
C ARG A 155 6.68 27.86 -11.49
N THR A 156 5.73 27.82 -10.56
CA THR A 156 5.04 29.00 -10.01
C THR A 156 5.21 29.11 -8.51
N LYS A 157 6.11 29.99 -8.04
CA LYS A 157 6.39 30.20 -6.60
C LYS A 157 5.18 30.75 -5.81
N ASN A 158 4.31 31.54 -6.45
CA ASN A 158 3.19 32.23 -5.79
C ASN A 158 1.86 31.46 -5.81
N SER A 159 1.81 30.28 -6.42
CA SER A 159 0.60 29.46 -6.45
C SER A 159 0.42 28.67 -5.15
N LYS A 160 -0.83 28.31 -4.83
CA LYS A 160 -1.15 27.32 -3.78
C LYS A 160 -0.64 25.93 -4.16
N LYS A 161 -0.53 25.63 -5.46
CA LYS A 161 0.00 24.36 -5.98
C LYS A 161 1.28 24.61 -6.76
N CYS A 162 2.22 23.71 -6.61
CA CYS A 162 3.44 23.67 -7.38
C CYS A 162 3.21 22.92 -8.70
N ASP A 163 3.36 23.63 -9.81
CA ASP A 163 3.33 23.04 -11.14
C ASP A 163 4.71 22.48 -11.52
N MET A 164 4.69 21.34 -12.23
CA MET A 164 5.89 20.72 -12.78
C MET A 164 6.56 21.65 -13.80
N PRO A 165 7.90 21.81 -13.76
CA PRO A 165 8.63 22.55 -14.78
C PRO A 165 8.58 21.81 -16.13
N THR A 166 8.97 22.48 -17.21
CA THR A 166 9.27 21.84 -18.49
C THR A 166 10.68 21.23 -18.48
N ALA A 167 10.98 20.27 -19.35
CA ALA A 167 12.32 19.69 -19.46
C ALA A 167 13.41 20.76 -19.73
N ASN A 168 13.08 21.78 -20.54
CA ASN A 168 13.96 22.93 -20.79
C ASN A 168 14.24 23.74 -19.51
N GLU A 169 13.23 23.96 -18.65
CA GLU A 169 13.40 24.63 -17.35
C GLU A 169 14.18 23.76 -16.36
N ALA A 170 13.92 22.45 -16.34
CA ALA A 170 14.61 21.49 -15.47
C ALA A 170 16.10 21.36 -15.82
N LEU A 171 16.46 21.35 -17.10
CA LEU A 171 17.87 21.27 -17.53
C LEU A 171 18.51 22.62 -17.87
N ARG A 172 17.76 23.74 -17.75
CA ARG A 172 18.23 25.10 -18.08
C ARG A 172 18.85 25.18 -19.47
N TYR A 173 18.13 24.64 -20.45
CA TYR A 173 18.59 24.47 -21.82
C TYR A 173 17.53 24.83 -22.85
N GLY A 174 17.96 25.17 -24.06
CA GLY A 174 17.10 25.44 -25.20
C GLY A 174 16.96 26.92 -25.54
N THR A 175 16.10 27.22 -26.52
CA THR A 175 15.91 28.57 -27.07
C THR A 175 15.50 29.60 -26.03
N ARG A 176 14.72 29.21 -25.01
CA ARG A 176 14.33 30.10 -23.89
C ARG A 176 15.51 30.68 -23.13
N TYR A 177 16.62 29.97 -23.09
CA TYR A 177 17.85 30.39 -22.44
C TYR A 177 18.86 30.99 -23.42
N SER A 178 18.43 31.30 -24.65
CA SER A 178 19.23 31.93 -25.69
C SER A 178 20.51 31.17 -26.03
N TYR A 179 20.49 29.83 -25.98
CA TYR A 179 21.62 29.02 -26.41
C TYR A 179 21.97 29.29 -27.87
N LYS A 180 23.26 29.41 -28.15
CA LYS A 180 23.80 29.59 -29.49
C LYS A 180 24.86 28.54 -29.76
N TYR A 181 24.87 28.05 -31.00
CA TYR A 181 25.98 27.24 -31.49
C TYR A 181 27.26 28.06 -31.49
N LYS A 182 28.36 27.49 -30.98
CA LYS A 182 29.68 28.13 -30.93
C LYS A 182 30.66 27.46 -31.88
N ASP A 183 30.83 26.14 -31.77
CA ASP A 183 31.83 25.42 -32.57
C ASP A 183 31.59 23.90 -32.59
N ASP A 184 32.27 23.19 -33.48
CA ASP A 184 32.42 21.73 -33.46
C ASP A 184 33.67 21.34 -32.67
N VAL A 185 33.51 20.53 -31.62
CA VAL A 185 34.56 20.21 -30.66
C VAL A 185 34.79 18.69 -30.58
N ILE A 186 36.07 18.31 -30.55
CA ILE A 186 36.53 16.96 -30.16
C ILE A 186 37.57 17.16 -29.07
N SER A 187 37.30 16.69 -27.86
CA SER A 187 38.20 16.89 -26.73
C SER A 187 38.17 15.73 -25.75
N LYS A 188 39.10 15.71 -24.79
CA LYS A 188 39.16 14.66 -23.75
C LYS A 188 37.92 14.69 -22.86
N GLU A 189 37.40 15.88 -22.61
CA GLU A 189 36.19 16.14 -21.80
C GLU A 189 34.95 15.50 -22.45
N THR A 190 34.85 15.52 -23.79
CA THR A 190 33.79 14.80 -24.52
C THR A 190 34.12 13.32 -24.75
N ARG A 191 35.17 12.77 -24.13
CA ARG A 191 35.71 11.41 -24.39
C ARG A 191 36.06 11.18 -25.86
N ASN A 192 36.54 12.24 -26.52
CA ASN A 192 36.83 12.31 -27.95
C ASN A 192 35.62 12.04 -28.86
N ILE A 193 34.40 12.23 -28.35
CA ILE A 193 33.18 12.19 -29.14
C ILE A 193 33.04 13.52 -29.87
N LYS A 194 32.94 13.49 -31.20
CA LYS A 194 32.66 14.68 -32.01
C LYS A 194 31.32 15.28 -31.61
N SER A 195 31.36 16.53 -31.18
CA SER A 195 30.25 17.21 -30.54
C SER A 195 30.06 18.63 -31.05
N LYS A 196 28.82 19.08 -31.13
CA LYS A 196 28.48 20.50 -31.30
C LYS A 196 28.42 21.18 -29.94
N LEU A 197 29.17 22.27 -29.78
CA LEU A 197 29.16 23.09 -28.58
C LEU A 197 28.11 24.19 -28.69
N TYR A 198 27.21 24.25 -27.70
CA TYR A 198 26.24 25.32 -27.52
C TYR A 198 26.50 26.06 -26.20
N THR A 199 26.46 27.39 -26.22
CA THR A 199 26.68 28.21 -25.01
C THR A 199 25.53 29.17 -24.75
N ALA A 200 25.33 29.49 -23.47
CA ALA A 200 24.37 30.50 -23.02
C ALA A 200 24.81 31.15 -21.70
N CYS A 201 24.31 32.37 -21.47
CA CYS A 201 24.32 33.03 -20.17
C CYS A 201 22.99 32.77 -19.47
N ILE A 202 23.02 32.04 -18.35
CA ILE A 202 21.83 31.65 -17.62
C ILE A 202 21.66 32.54 -16.39
N LYS A 203 20.49 33.17 -16.29
CA LYS A 203 19.98 33.72 -15.03
C LYS A 203 18.98 32.72 -14.44
N ASP A 204 19.42 31.98 -13.43
CA ASP A 204 18.64 30.92 -12.79
C ASP A 204 17.94 31.45 -11.53
N GLU A 205 16.65 31.73 -11.65
CA GLU A 205 15.82 32.18 -10.53
C GLU A 205 15.60 31.11 -9.45
N PHE A 206 15.88 29.84 -9.75
CA PHE A 206 15.68 28.75 -8.80
C PHE A 206 16.79 28.73 -7.77
N ILE A 207 18.05 28.79 -8.19
CA ILE A 207 19.19 28.86 -7.26
C ILE A 207 19.62 30.30 -6.98
N ASN A 208 18.89 31.29 -7.50
CA ASN A 208 19.26 32.70 -7.44
C ASN A 208 20.71 32.90 -7.91
N GLY A 209 21.02 32.36 -9.09
CA GLY A 209 22.37 32.30 -9.63
C GLY A 209 22.46 32.81 -11.05
N THR A 210 23.68 33.18 -11.42
CA THR A 210 24.03 33.58 -12.79
C THR A 210 25.27 32.82 -13.20
N TYR A 211 25.20 32.10 -14.31
CA TYR A 211 26.31 31.28 -14.80
C TYR A 211 26.32 31.16 -16.31
N GLU A 212 27.51 30.95 -16.85
CA GLU A 212 27.72 30.47 -18.21
C GLU A 212 27.47 28.97 -18.23
N SER A 213 26.89 28.48 -19.31
CA SER A 213 26.59 27.07 -19.50
C SER A 213 27.03 26.61 -20.88
N TYR A 214 27.76 25.51 -20.92
CA TYR A 214 28.40 24.92 -22.10
C TYR A 214 27.87 23.50 -22.28
N TYR A 215 27.04 23.30 -23.31
CA TYR A 215 26.41 22.03 -23.65
C TYR A 215 27.06 21.41 -24.88
N TYR A 216 27.57 20.18 -24.73
CA TYR A 216 28.23 19.44 -25.80
C TYR A 216 27.29 18.32 -26.27
N TRP A 217 26.85 18.40 -27.52
CA TRP A 217 25.92 17.45 -28.14
C TRP A 217 26.65 16.58 -29.16
N GLY A 218 26.75 15.28 -28.89
CA GLY A 218 27.42 14.32 -29.76
C GLY A 218 26.42 13.46 -30.54
N GLY A 219 26.80 12.98 -31.73
CA GLY A 219 26.00 12.00 -32.47
C GLY A 219 25.86 12.20 -33.98
N GLU A 220 26.23 13.37 -34.52
CA GLU A 220 26.04 13.63 -35.96
C GLU A 220 26.94 12.79 -36.88
N ASP A 221 28.08 12.28 -36.38
CA ASP A 221 29.06 11.50 -37.16
C ASP A 221 29.59 10.26 -36.41
N LEU A 222 28.73 9.55 -35.66
CA LEU A 222 29.16 8.34 -34.94
C LEU A 222 28.89 7.07 -35.74
N SER A 223 29.89 6.19 -35.79
CA SER A 223 29.77 4.82 -36.33
C SER A 223 29.03 3.86 -35.38
N PHE A 224 28.64 4.33 -34.20
CA PHE A 224 27.93 3.56 -33.17
C PHE A 224 26.70 4.33 -32.68
N ARG A 225 25.70 3.59 -32.20
CA ARG A 225 24.55 4.17 -31.47
C ARG A 225 24.90 4.28 -30.00
N PHE A 226 24.43 5.35 -29.35
CA PHE A 226 24.58 5.45 -27.90
C PHE A 226 23.84 4.30 -27.21
N PRO A 227 24.28 3.87 -26.01
CA PRO A 227 23.63 2.79 -25.27
C PRO A 227 22.13 3.01 -25.00
N SER A 228 21.70 4.27 -24.93
CA SER A 228 20.29 4.65 -24.81
C SER A 228 19.46 4.45 -26.08
N GLY A 229 20.09 4.12 -27.21
CA GLY A 229 19.47 4.03 -28.52
C GLY A 229 19.35 5.37 -29.27
N GLU A 230 19.64 6.50 -28.60
CA GLU A 230 19.61 7.83 -29.21
C GLU A 230 20.66 7.99 -30.30
N LYS A 231 20.32 8.77 -31.34
CA LYS A 231 21.26 9.15 -32.40
C LYS A 231 22.09 10.37 -32.04
N ASN A 232 21.51 11.30 -31.28
CA ASN A 232 22.15 12.54 -30.84
C ASN A 232 21.77 12.78 -29.38
N MET A 233 22.75 13.03 -28.53
CA MET A 233 22.53 13.24 -27.10
C MET A 233 23.57 14.20 -26.50
N PRO A 234 23.26 14.88 -25.38
CA PRO A 234 24.26 15.62 -24.63
C PRO A 234 25.28 14.62 -24.05
N VAL A 235 26.57 14.91 -24.22
CA VAL A 235 27.67 14.04 -23.75
C VAL A 235 28.47 14.66 -22.60
N TYR A 236 28.46 15.98 -22.52
CA TYR A 236 29.14 16.75 -21.48
C TYR A 236 28.41 18.07 -21.24
N LEU A 237 28.38 18.50 -19.98
CA LEU A 237 27.88 19.81 -19.54
C LEU A 237 28.89 20.42 -18.60
N GLU A 238 29.15 21.70 -18.78
CA GLU A 238 29.93 22.52 -17.86
C GLU A 238 29.20 23.82 -17.55
N GLN A 239 29.19 24.23 -16.29
CA GLN A 239 28.61 25.49 -15.87
C GLN A 239 29.51 26.23 -14.89
N ARG A 240 29.68 27.54 -15.12
CA ARG A 240 30.60 28.41 -14.37
C ARG A 240 29.94 29.73 -14.00
N GLY A 241 29.95 30.12 -12.74
CA GLY A 241 29.39 31.39 -12.30
C GLY A 241 29.25 31.50 -10.78
N GLU A 242 28.13 32.07 -10.35
CA GLU A 242 27.84 32.32 -8.94
C GLU A 242 26.37 32.10 -8.60
N TYR A 243 26.08 31.78 -7.35
CA TYR A 243 24.73 31.77 -6.80
C TYR A 243 24.68 32.37 -5.40
N TYR A 244 23.48 32.71 -4.96
CA TYR A 244 23.26 33.38 -3.68
C TYR A 244 22.34 32.57 -2.78
N GLU A 245 22.83 32.18 -1.62
CA GLU A 245 22.07 31.52 -0.56
C GLU A 245 22.11 32.39 0.71
N ASN A 246 20.95 32.72 1.28
CA ASN A 246 20.85 33.55 2.50
C ASN A 246 21.67 34.86 2.45
N LYS A 247 21.77 35.48 1.26
CA LYS A 247 22.57 36.68 0.96
C LYS A 247 24.09 36.46 0.92
N SER A 248 24.57 35.23 1.16
CA SER A 248 25.95 34.83 0.93
C SER A 248 26.14 34.44 -0.53
N ARG A 249 27.27 34.84 -1.12
CA ARG A 249 27.65 34.49 -2.49
C ARG A 249 28.48 33.20 -2.48
N HIS A 250 28.17 32.30 -3.38
CA HIS A 250 28.88 31.03 -3.58
C HIS A 250 29.33 30.90 -5.03
N GLU A 251 30.49 30.27 -5.23
CA GLU A 251 30.96 29.91 -6.57
C GLU A 251 30.13 28.74 -7.11
N HIS A 252 29.63 28.89 -8.33
CA HIS A 252 28.94 27.84 -9.08
C HIS A 252 29.93 27.25 -10.08
N TYR A 253 30.47 26.08 -9.77
CA TYR A 253 31.28 25.35 -10.74
C TYR A 253 30.95 23.87 -10.72
N LEU A 254 30.26 23.41 -11.77
CA LEU A 254 29.86 22.03 -11.94
C LEU A 254 30.14 21.53 -13.34
N PHE A 255 30.36 20.21 -13.41
CA PHE A 255 30.38 19.50 -14.67
C PHE A 255 29.61 18.18 -14.55
N LYS A 256 28.97 17.79 -15.65
CA LYS A 256 28.26 16.52 -15.81
C LYS A 256 28.86 15.75 -16.98
N ASN A 257 29.43 14.57 -16.71
CA ASN A 257 29.77 13.61 -17.77
C ASN A 257 28.54 12.76 -18.06
N ILE A 258 28.00 12.80 -19.27
CA ILE A 258 26.70 12.18 -19.60
C ILE A 258 26.92 10.95 -20.48
N PRO A 259 26.98 9.73 -19.90
CA PRO A 259 27.00 8.48 -20.66
C PRO A 259 25.62 8.02 -21.14
N TRP A 260 24.52 8.53 -20.56
CA TRP A 260 23.17 8.11 -20.92
C TRP A 260 22.20 9.29 -20.91
N TYR A 261 21.55 9.48 -22.05
CA TYR A 261 20.39 10.34 -22.16
C TYR A 261 19.39 9.69 -23.10
N GLN A 262 18.11 9.70 -22.71
CA GLN A 262 17.03 9.13 -23.49
C GLN A 262 15.87 10.11 -23.51
N LYS A 263 15.39 10.42 -24.71
CA LYS A 263 14.31 11.37 -24.95
C LYS A 263 12.97 10.65 -24.93
N ASN A 264 11.99 11.21 -24.23
CA ASN A 264 10.62 10.70 -24.10
C ASN A 264 10.55 9.18 -23.85
N PRO A 265 11.29 8.63 -22.85
CA PRO A 265 11.26 7.21 -22.58
C PRO A 265 9.91 6.79 -21.98
N PRO A 266 9.52 5.51 -22.11
CA PRO A 266 8.42 4.97 -21.33
C PRO A 266 8.81 4.93 -19.85
N PHE A 267 7.91 5.38 -18.98
CA PHE A 267 8.08 5.33 -17.54
C PHE A 267 7.13 4.34 -16.91
N SER A 268 7.64 3.57 -15.97
CA SER A 268 6.87 2.67 -15.12
C SER A 268 6.85 3.18 -13.67
N ASP A 269 5.85 2.74 -12.90
CA ASP A 269 5.63 3.24 -11.53
C ASP A 269 6.75 2.85 -10.55
N ASP A 270 7.37 1.69 -10.75
CA ASP A 270 8.53 1.18 -10.01
C ASP A 270 9.72 2.15 -10.03
N MET A 271 9.92 2.89 -11.12
CA MET A 271 10.97 3.89 -11.23
C MET A 271 10.80 5.01 -10.18
N PHE A 272 9.58 5.27 -9.74
CA PHE A 272 9.20 6.33 -8.80
C PHE A 272 8.74 5.79 -7.44
N GLN A 273 9.15 4.57 -7.08
CA GLN A 273 8.90 3.99 -5.76
C GLN A 273 10.09 4.20 -4.81
N VAL A 274 9.77 4.35 -3.53
CA VAL A 274 10.74 4.17 -2.44
C VAL A 274 11.01 2.66 -2.29
N PRO A 275 12.22 2.22 -1.93
CA PRO A 275 12.49 0.80 -1.69
C PRO A 275 11.48 0.12 -0.74
N GLN A 276 11.24 -1.17 -0.96
CA GLN A 276 10.53 -2.01 0.02
C GLN A 276 11.30 -2.07 1.34
N SER A 277 10.61 -2.35 2.44
CA SER A 277 11.21 -2.37 3.78
C SER A 277 11.76 -1.01 4.24
N MET A 278 11.15 0.09 3.79
CA MET A 278 11.43 1.43 4.30
C MET A 278 10.16 2.04 4.87
N TYR A 279 10.30 2.63 6.06
CA TYR A 279 9.25 3.44 6.67
C TYR A 279 9.39 4.90 6.22
N CYS A 280 8.32 5.46 5.67
CA CYS A 280 8.25 6.87 5.32
C CYS A 280 7.45 7.62 6.38
N LYS A 281 8.13 8.43 7.21
CA LYS A 281 7.45 9.28 8.18
C LYS A 281 6.66 10.37 7.47
N ASN A 282 5.36 10.41 7.69
CA ASN A 282 4.50 11.41 7.08
C ASN A 282 4.51 12.70 7.89
N TYR A 283 4.84 13.82 7.23
CA TYR A 283 4.69 15.17 7.79
C TYR A 283 3.45 15.88 7.21
N THR A 284 2.53 15.13 6.58
CA THR A 284 1.31 15.62 5.92
C THR A 284 0.09 14.79 6.33
N ASN A 285 -1.12 15.36 6.19
CA ASN A 285 -2.39 14.63 6.39
C ASN A 285 -2.97 14.07 5.08
N LEU A 286 -2.15 13.93 4.04
CA LEU A 286 -2.59 13.48 2.72
C LEU A 286 -2.65 11.94 2.69
N HIS A 287 -3.70 11.40 2.06
CA HIS A 287 -3.96 9.95 1.84
C HIS A 287 -4.38 9.14 3.07
N ALA A 288 -5.58 9.43 3.59
CA ALA A 288 -6.25 8.56 4.56
C ALA A 288 -6.59 7.19 3.95
N ILE A 289 -6.47 6.14 4.76
CA ILE A 289 -6.91 4.79 4.40
C ILE A 289 -8.44 4.82 4.20
N PRO A 290 -8.99 4.34 3.07
CA PRO A 290 -10.43 4.25 2.85
C PRO A 290 -11.11 3.39 3.92
N ALA A 291 -12.38 3.66 4.15
CA ALA A 291 -13.18 2.88 5.07
C ALA A 291 -13.31 1.42 4.61
N LEU A 292 -13.21 0.50 5.57
CA LEU A 292 -13.51 -0.91 5.35
C LEU A 292 -15.02 -1.13 5.11
N PRO A 293 -15.39 -2.13 4.30
CA PRO A 293 -16.77 -2.51 4.13
C PRO A 293 -17.32 -3.21 5.38
N ASN A 294 -18.63 -3.10 5.59
CA ASN A 294 -19.33 -3.66 6.76
C ASN A 294 -19.51 -5.18 6.70
N SER A 295 -19.27 -5.79 5.54
CA SER A 295 -19.29 -7.25 5.37
C SER A 295 -18.32 -7.60 4.25
N PHE A 296 -17.64 -8.72 4.42
CA PHE A 296 -16.68 -9.20 3.45
C PHE A 296 -16.38 -10.68 3.64
N SER A 297 -15.84 -11.29 2.59
CA SER A 297 -15.13 -12.56 2.66
C SER A 297 -13.85 -12.49 1.85
N PHE A 298 -12.84 -13.24 2.24
CA PHE A 298 -11.59 -13.37 1.50
C PHE A 298 -10.86 -14.65 1.86
N SER A 299 -9.94 -15.05 0.98
CA SER A 299 -8.93 -16.08 1.25
C SER A 299 -7.60 -15.38 1.54
N GLN A 300 -6.84 -15.90 2.49
CA GLN A 300 -5.54 -15.38 2.91
C GLN A 300 -4.50 -16.50 2.92
N GLU A 301 -3.35 -16.21 2.35
CA GLU A 301 -2.17 -17.07 2.44
C GLU A 301 -1.07 -16.35 3.20
N GLU A 302 -0.45 -17.05 4.13
CA GLU A 302 0.65 -16.53 4.93
C GLU A 302 1.93 -17.33 4.68
N LEU A 303 2.99 -16.60 4.35
CA LEU A 303 4.31 -17.12 4.00
C LEU A 303 5.35 -16.38 4.84
N ALA A 304 6.43 -17.08 5.20
CA ALA A 304 7.59 -16.46 5.81
C ALA A 304 8.88 -16.87 5.12
N PHE A 305 9.85 -15.97 5.12
CA PHE A 305 11.19 -16.23 4.61
C PHE A 305 12.22 -15.34 5.31
N THR A 306 13.49 -15.61 5.07
CA THR A 306 14.60 -14.88 5.67
C THR A 306 15.48 -14.29 4.57
N LEU A 307 15.95 -13.06 4.78
CA LEU A 307 17.01 -12.46 4.00
C LEU A 307 18.30 -12.43 4.83
N ASN A 308 19.42 -12.81 4.23
CA ASN A 308 20.75 -12.75 4.84
C ASN A 308 21.32 -11.32 4.89
N ASP A 309 22.56 -11.21 5.34
CA ASP A 309 23.34 -9.98 5.47
C ASP A 309 23.67 -9.27 4.15
N THR A 310 23.44 -9.97 3.03
CA THR A 310 23.57 -9.49 1.66
C THR A 310 22.21 -9.34 0.97
N GLY A 311 21.11 -9.47 1.72
CA GLY A 311 19.71 -9.28 1.30
C GLY A 311 19.20 -10.32 0.30
N PHE A 312 19.91 -11.44 0.16
CA PHE A 312 19.44 -12.59 -0.62
C PHE A 312 18.62 -13.53 0.27
N LEU A 313 17.71 -14.26 -0.37
CA LEU A 313 16.92 -15.29 0.29
C LEU A 313 17.85 -16.33 0.93
N ASP A 314 17.79 -16.44 2.25
CA ASP A 314 18.48 -17.45 3.03
C ASP A 314 17.54 -18.62 3.28
N GLY A 315 17.79 -19.73 2.60
CA GLY A 315 16.89 -20.88 2.56
C GLY A 315 15.78 -20.71 1.53
N GLY A 316 14.52 -20.88 1.95
CA GLY A 316 13.36 -20.90 1.07
C GLY A 316 12.12 -20.28 1.72
N PHE A 317 11.02 -20.28 0.99
CA PHE A 317 9.72 -19.85 1.50
C PHE A 317 9.10 -20.94 2.38
N SER A 318 8.62 -20.56 3.54
CA SER A 318 7.90 -21.41 4.47
C SER A 318 6.42 -21.03 4.46
N PRO A 319 5.52 -21.85 3.89
CA PRO A 319 4.08 -21.62 4.02
C PRO A 319 3.69 -21.81 5.49
N LEU A 320 3.12 -20.77 6.10
CA LEU A 320 2.73 -20.77 7.51
C LEU A 320 1.27 -21.15 7.67
N SER A 321 0.37 -20.51 6.92
CA SER A 321 -1.06 -20.71 7.09
C SER A 321 -1.84 -20.38 5.82
N PHE A 322 -2.99 -21.02 5.67
CA PHE A 322 -4.03 -20.63 4.72
C PHE A 322 -5.32 -20.46 5.50
N LYS A 323 -6.03 -19.35 5.28
CA LYS A 323 -7.25 -18.98 6.00
C LYS A 323 -8.32 -18.50 5.03
N GLN A 324 -9.57 -18.86 5.26
CA GLN A 324 -10.73 -18.31 4.57
C GLN A 324 -11.63 -17.63 5.60
N PHE A 325 -11.91 -16.35 5.38
CA PHE A 325 -12.64 -15.50 6.30
C PHE A 325 -14.00 -15.11 5.73
N TRP A 326 -15.01 -15.09 6.60
CA TRP A 326 -16.31 -14.48 6.35
C TRP A 326 -16.70 -13.61 7.53
N TYR A 327 -17.06 -12.37 7.25
CA TYR A 327 -17.36 -11.35 8.25
C TYR A 327 -18.66 -10.62 7.91
N SER A 328 -19.51 -10.42 8.92
CA SER A 328 -20.71 -9.59 8.79
C SER A 328 -20.96 -8.74 10.03
N ASP A 329 -20.89 -7.41 9.89
CA ASP A 329 -21.32 -6.44 10.93
C ASP A 329 -22.77 -6.67 11.33
N HIS A 330 -23.63 -6.89 10.33
CA HIS A 330 -25.07 -6.95 10.53
C HIS A 330 -25.48 -8.17 11.37
N LEU A 331 -24.84 -9.31 11.10
CA LEU A 331 -25.06 -10.53 11.88
C LEU A 331 -24.20 -10.56 13.15
N LYS A 332 -23.14 -9.74 13.24
CA LYS A 332 -22.07 -9.84 14.24
C LYS A 332 -21.49 -11.26 14.35
N LEU A 333 -21.33 -11.91 13.19
CA LEU A 333 -20.79 -13.26 13.07
C LEU A 333 -19.51 -13.26 12.25
N VAL A 334 -18.58 -14.12 12.65
CA VAL A 334 -17.34 -14.36 11.93
C VAL A 334 -17.10 -15.84 11.79
N ARG A 335 -16.67 -16.27 10.61
CA ARG A 335 -16.16 -17.61 10.38
C ARG A 335 -14.75 -17.54 9.83
N VAL A 336 -13.88 -18.39 10.35
CA VAL A 336 -12.53 -18.60 9.83
C VAL A 336 -12.30 -20.09 9.66
N ASP A 337 -12.11 -20.51 8.43
CA ASP A 337 -11.62 -21.85 8.11
C ASP A 337 -10.13 -21.74 7.85
N MET A 338 -9.30 -22.49 8.58
CA MET A 338 -7.85 -22.36 8.44
C MET A 338 -7.10 -23.68 8.54
N ARG A 339 -5.92 -23.70 7.92
CA ARG A 339 -4.82 -24.57 8.32
C ARG A 339 -3.94 -23.77 9.27
N PRO A 340 -3.95 -24.07 10.58
CA PRO A 340 -3.29 -23.23 11.57
C PRO A 340 -1.77 -23.33 11.44
N SER A 341 -1.08 -22.18 11.56
CA SER A 341 0.36 -22.11 11.79
C SER A 341 0.70 -22.53 13.22
N GLU A 342 1.99 -22.70 13.55
CA GLU A 342 2.41 -22.97 14.93
C GLU A 342 2.00 -21.84 15.89
N GLU A 343 2.10 -20.58 15.45
CA GLU A 343 1.62 -19.45 16.24
C GLU A 343 0.10 -19.48 16.46
N ASP A 344 -0.68 -19.93 15.46
CA ASP A 344 -2.12 -20.07 15.63
C ASP A 344 -2.45 -21.12 16.69
N LYS A 345 -1.69 -22.23 16.74
CA LYS A 345 -1.86 -23.31 17.72
C LYS A 345 -1.55 -22.85 19.14
N GLU A 346 -0.54 -22.00 19.32
CA GLU A 346 -0.22 -21.36 20.60
C GLU A 346 -1.19 -20.22 20.95
N GLY A 347 -1.95 -19.74 19.97
CA GLY A 347 -2.91 -18.65 20.10
C GLY A 347 -4.10 -18.97 21.01
N PRO A 348 -4.82 -17.93 21.47
CA PRO A 348 -5.83 -18.04 22.53
C PRO A 348 -7.03 -18.94 22.19
N ILE A 349 -7.33 -19.12 20.90
CA ILE A 349 -8.44 -19.96 20.41
C ILE A 349 -8.05 -21.44 20.40
N LEU A 350 -6.81 -21.76 20.01
CA LEU A 350 -6.37 -23.13 19.76
C LEU A 350 -5.49 -23.71 20.87
N LYS A 351 -4.97 -22.88 21.80
CA LYS A 351 -4.05 -23.31 22.88
C LYS A 351 -4.54 -24.51 23.71
N ASN A 352 -5.86 -24.64 23.86
CA ASN A 352 -6.48 -25.70 24.66
C ASN A 352 -6.98 -26.89 23.81
N ALA A 353 -6.95 -26.77 22.49
CA ALA A 353 -7.33 -27.87 21.60
C ALA A 353 -6.14 -28.81 21.42
N THR A 354 -6.38 -30.12 21.54
CA THR A 354 -5.33 -31.14 21.43
C THR A 354 -5.34 -31.78 20.05
N GLY A 355 -4.19 -32.28 19.58
CA GLY A 355 -4.13 -33.03 18.32
C GLY A 355 -4.41 -32.24 17.03
N ILE A 356 -4.17 -30.92 17.02
CA ILE A 356 -4.42 -30.05 15.86
C ILE A 356 -3.40 -30.30 14.74
N ASN A 357 -3.67 -31.32 13.93
CA ASN A 357 -2.85 -31.70 12.77
C ASN A 357 -3.56 -31.43 11.42
N GLY A 358 -4.80 -30.92 11.45
CA GLY A 358 -5.65 -30.75 10.29
C GLY A 358 -6.17 -29.32 10.08
N ARG A 359 -7.28 -29.20 9.35
CA ARG A 359 -8.00 -27.93 9.19
C ARG A 359 -8.89 -27.71 10.40
N VAL A 360 -9.06 -26.44 10.77
CA VAL A 360 -10.01 -26.01 11.80
C VAL A 360 -11.00 -25.03 11.21
N SER A 361 -12.23 -25.09 11.69
CA SER A 361 -13.29 -24.13 11.41
C SER A 361 -13.65 -23.46 12.72
N VAL A 362 -13.56 -22.13 12.77
CA VAL A 362 -13.88 -21.32 13.94
C VAL A 362 -15.06 -20.43 13.58
N VAL A 363 -16.15 -20.49 14.34
CA VAL A 363 -17.27 -19.56 14.21
C VAL A 363 -17.38 -18.76 15.51
N MET A 364 -17.32 -17.43 15.39
CA MET A 364 -17.46 -16.50 16.50
C MET A 364 -18.81 -15.79 16.42
N ASP A 365 -19.59 -15.88 17.49
CA ASP A 365 -20.86 -15.19 17.65
C ASP A 365 -20.74 -14.09 18.71
N PHE A 366 -20.43 -12.88 18.25
CA PHE A 366 -20.23 -11.73 19.13
C PHE A 366 -21.55 -11.21 19.73
N ASN A 367 -22.72 -11.63 19.24
CA ASN A 367 -23.98 -11.26 19.91
C ASN A 367 -24.13 -11.96 21.26
N TYR A 368 -23.51 -13.12 21.40
CA TYR A 368 -23.76 -14.06 22.50
C TYR A 368 -22.47 -14.53 23.18
N ASN A 369 -21.33 -13.96 22.82
CA ASN A 369 -20.03 -14.24 23.44
C ASN A 369 -19.56 -15.70 23.32
N HIS A 370 -19.95 -16.41 22.25
CA HIS A 370 -19.56 -17.80 22.02
C HIS A 370 -18.65 -17.98 20.81
N VAL A 371 -17.71 -18.93 20.93
CA VAL A 371 -16.83 -19.38 19.86
C VAL A 371 -16.92 -20.89 19.72
N PHE A 372 -17.25 -21.33 18.52
CA PHE A 372 -17.40 -22.73 18.14
C PHE A 372 -16.17 -23.13 17.33
N LEU A 373 -15.31 -23.94 17.92
CA LEU A 373 -14.12 -24.49 17.30
C LEU A 373 -14.38 -25.94 16.91
N ALA A 374 -14.23 -26.22 15.62
CA ALA A 374 -14.37 -27.56 15.07
C ALA A 374 -13.07 -27.99 14.38
N HIS A 375 -12.57 -29.17 14.73
CA HIS A 375 -11.39 -29.75 14.08
C HIS A 375 -11.79 -30.83 13.07
N SER A 376 -11.28 -30.73 11.84
CA SER A 376 -11.74 -31.56 10.72
C SER A 376 -11.22 -33.00 10.75
N ALA A 377 -10.25 -33.33 11.60
CA ALA A 377 -9.57 -34.63 11.58
C ALA A 377 -9.86 -35.55 12.77
N ASN A 378 -10.48 -35.03 13.84
CA ASN A 378 -10.83 -35.82 15.03
C ASN A 378 -12.25 -35.55 15.54
N ASP A 379 -13.05 -34.78 14.80
CA ASP A 379 -14.42 -34.37 15.15
C ASP A 379 -14.53 -33.70 16.54
N GLU A 380 -13.43 -33.18 17.09
CA GLU A 380 -13.47 -32.44 18.36
C GLU A 380 -14.20 -31.11 18.17
N CYS A 381 -15.15 -30.86 19.08
CA CYS A 381 -15.94 -29.66 19.19
C CYS A 381 -15.66 -28.99 20.53
N LEU A 382 -15.15 -27.76 20.49
CA LEU A 382 -14.97 -26.94 21.68
C LEU A 382 -15.84 -25.69 21.55
N ILE A 383 -16.63 -25.43 22.57
CA ILE A 383 -17.38 -24.20 22.74
C ILE A 383 -16.65 -23.38 23.79
N LEU A 384 -16.15 -22.22 23.39
CA LEU A 384 -15.38 -21.31 24.21
C LEU A 384 -16.15 -20.00 24.36
N ASP A 385 -15.87 -19.26 25.42
CA ASP A 385 -16.29 -17.87 25.51
C ASP A 385 -15.37 -16.98 24.67
N VAL A 386 -15.90 -15.85 24.17
CA VAL A 386 -15.05 -14.86 23.49
C VAL A 386 -14.08 -14.24 24.49
N ASP A 387 -12.79 -14.33 24.16
CA ASP A 387 -11.68 -13.76 24.94
C ASP A 387 -11.15 -12.49 24.26
N LYS A 388 -10.73 -11.50 25.06
CA LYS A 388 -10.16 -10.23 24.56
C LYS A 388 -8.91 -10.40 23.70
N GLU A 389 -8.20 -11.51 23.84
CA GLU A 389 -7.01 -11.85 23.05
C GLU A 389 -7.35 -12.35 21.65
N PHE A 390 -8.63 -12.58 21.33
CA PHE A 390 -9.03 -13.03 19.99
C PHE A 390 -8.75 -11.94 18.94
N PHE A 391 -8.35 -12.37 17.74
CA PHE A 391 -7.77 -11.51 16.68
C PHE A 391 -8.69 -10.40 16.12
N LEU A 392 -9.95 -10.35 16.54
CA LEU A 392 -10.95 -9.37 16.15
C LEU A 392 -11.40 -8.45 17.29
N CYS A 393 -10.93 -8.68 18.50
CA CYS A 393 -11.24 -7.85 19.66
C CYS A 393 -10.34 -6.60 19.66
N TYR A 394 -10.90 -5.46 20.05
CA TYR A 394 -10.05 -4.33 20.44
C TYR A 394 -9.27 -4.70 21.69
N LYS A 395 -7.93 -4.57 21.66
CA LYS A 395 -7.06 -4.95 22.78
C LYS A 395 -7.40 -4.24 24.10
N ASP A 396 -7.93 -3.02 24.01
CA ASP A 396 -8.30 -2.19 25.16
C ASP A 396 -9.73 -2.47 25.67
N ASP A 397 -10.47 -3.36 25.03
CA ASP A 397 -11.84 -3.74 25.41
C ASP A 397 -11.85 -5.14 26.04
N GLU A 398 -11.90 -5.18 27.38
CA GLU A 398 -11.87 -6.44 28.15
C GLU A 398 -13.00 -7.41 27.78
N ASN A 399 -14.13 -6.91 27.27
CA ASN A 399 -15.31 -7.71 26.97
C ASN A 399 -15.50 -7.94 25.46
N CYS A 400 -14.55 -7.50 24.62
CA CYS A 400 -14.64 -7.63 23.15
C CYS A 400 -15.98 -7.12 22.55
N ASN A 401 -16.57 -6.09 23.15
CA ASN A 401 -17.80 -5.47 22.64
C ASN A 401 -17.58 -4.73 21.32
N LYS A 402 -16.34 -4.28 21.09
CA LYS A 402 -15.91 -3.58 19.88
C LYS A 402 -15.07 -4.50 19.00
N ILE A 403 -15.54 -4.70 17.78
CA ILE A 403 -14.83 -5.48 16.76
C ILE A 403 -13.83 -4.59 16.02
N ASN A 404 -12.56 -4.99 15.98
CA ASN A 404 -11.46 -4.32 15.29
C ASN A 404 -11.21 -4.97 13.92
N ARG A 405 -11.98 -4.57 12.90
CA ARG A 405 -11.84 -5.11 11.53
C ARG A 405 -10.54 -4.67 10.89
N GLU A 406 -10.11 -3.45 11.20
CA GLU A 406 -8.85 -2.84 10.77
C GLU A 406 -7.66 -3.70 11.18
N GLY A 407 -7.70 -4.30 12.37
CA GLY A 407 -6.70 -5.23 12.88
C GLY A 407 -6.47 -6.46 12.00
N LEU A 408 -7.50 -6.99 11.31
CA LEU A 408 -7.34 -8.13 10.39
C LEU A 408 -6.38 -7.83 9.23
N PHE A 409 -6.29 -6.56 8.84
CA PHE A 409 -5.49 -6.08 7.73
C PHE A 409 -4.25 -5.32 8.18
N GLY A 410 -3.91 -5.37 9.47
CA GLY A 410 -2.79 -4.63 10.05
C GLY A 410 -2.96 -3.11 10.03
N ILE A 411 -4.18 -2.60 9.83
CA ILE A 411 -4.42 -1.16 9.76
C ILE A 411 -4.33 -0.55 11.17
N SER A 412 -3.51 0.49 11.31
CA SER A 412 -3.36 1.28 12.52
C SER A 412 -3.44 2.78 12.20
N ALA A 413 -3.54 3.61 13.24
CA ALA A 413 -3.47 5.07 13.11
C ALA A 413 -2.06 5.60 12.78
N GLU A 414 -1.02 4.79 12.95
CA GLU A 414 0.39 5.19 12.76
C GLU A 414 0.89 4.95 11.33
N LEU A 415 0.08 4.29 10.49
CA LEU A 415 0.38 4.04 9.09
C LEU A 415 0.50 5.34 8.29
N SER A 416 1.61 5.44 7.54
CA SER A 416 1.95 6.56 6.67
C SER A 416 1.96 6.13 5.21
N TYR A 417 1.32 6.90 4.33
CA TYR A 417 1.25 6.58 2.90
C TYR A 417 2.64 6.51 2.27
N LYS A 418 2.96 5.42 1.59
CA LYS A 418 4.28 5.14 1.03
C LYS A 418 4.34 5.31 -0.49
N GLY A 419 3.22 5.16 -1.19
CA GLY A 419 3.16 5.28 -2.65
C GLY A 419 2.31 4.21 -3.31
N LYS A 420 2.51 4.00 -4.62
CA LYS A 420 1.86 2.94 -5.39
C LYS A 420 2.84 1.83 -5.71
N TYR A 421 2.50 0.60 -5.35
CA TYR A 421 3.35 -0.58 -5.52
C TYR A 421 2.63 -1.67 -6.31
N ALA A 422 3.40 -2.51 -6.99
CA ALA A 422 2.89 -3.70 -7.66
C ALA A 422 3.20 -4.92 -6.78
N GLU A 423 2.19 -5.41 -6.06
CA GLU A 423 2.33 -6.60 -5.22
C GLU A 423 1.80 -7.81 -5.98
N SER A 424 2.66 -8.80 -6.24
CA SER A 424 2.31 -10.00 -7.02
C SER A 424 1.66 -9.67 -8.38
N GLY A 425 2.10 -8.59 -9.02
CA GLY A 425 1.55 -8.11 -10.30
C GLY A 425 0.28 -7.26 -10.19
N ILE A 426 -0.21 -6.98 -8.99
CA ILE A 426 -1.40 -6.15 -8.73
C ILE A 426 -0.96 -4.77 -8.24
N TYR A 427 -1.31 -3.73 -8.99
CA TYR A 427 -1.03 -2.35 -8.57
C TYR A 427 -2.00 -1.89 -7.47
N GLY A 428 -1.45 -1.47 -6.34
CA GLY A 428 -2.15 -0.92 -5.19
C GLY A 428 -1.48 0.34 -4.64
N GLN A 429 -2.13 0.95 -3.66
CA GLN A 429 -1.53 1.96 -2.79
C GLN A 429 -1.00 1.26 -1.54
N THR A 430 0.12 1.74 -0.99
CA THR A 430 0.82 1.12 0.15
C THR A 430 1.03 2.14 1.25
N TRP A 431 0.87 1.70 2.50
CA TRP A 431 1.19 2.45 3.71
C TRP A 431 2.22 1.68 4.52
N SER A 432 3.01 2.37 5.34
CA SER A 432 4.04 1.78 6.17
C SER A 432 4.06 2.38 7.58
N GLN A 433 4.48 1.60 8.57
CA GLN A 433 4.78 2.04 9.93
C GLN A 433 6.06 1.35 10.44
N LEU A 434 6.70 1.95 11.43
CA LEU A 434 7.87 1.40 12.13
C LEU A 434 7.53 1.17 13.60
N ILE A 435 7.59 -0.09 14.02
CA ILE A 435 7.38 -0.51 15.40
C ILE A 435 8.74 -0.88 16.00
N LYS A 436 9.02 -0.40 17.21
CA LYS A 436 10.24 -0.74 17.96
C LYS A 436 9.86 -1.60 19.16
N GLU A 437 10.25 -2.87 19.15
CA GLU A 437 10.08 -3.77 20.28
C GLU A 437 11.39 -3.91 21.06
N ARG A 438 11.33 -3.87 22.39
CA ARG A 438 12.47 -4.17 23.25
C ARG A 438 12.14 -5.42 24.04
N LYS A 439 13.04 -6.40 24.01
CA LYS A 439 13.00 -7.54 24.94
C LYS A 439 14.05 -7.33 26.02
N GLU A 440 13.59 -7.25 27.25
CA GLU A 440 14.44 -7.23 28.43
C GLU A 440 15.13 -8.60 28.56
N GLY A 441 16.46 -8.59 28.52
CA GLY A 441 17.31 -9.77 28.55
C GLY A 441 18.79 -9.36 28.66
N ALA A 442 19.68 -10.32 28.88
CA ALA A 442 21.12 -10.09 28.87
C ALA A 442 21.75 -10.92 27.73
N PRO A 443 22.13 -10.32 26.58
CA PRO A 443 22.09 -8.89 26.25
C PRO A 443 20.68 -8.38 25.90
N GLU A 444 20.44 -7.07 26.05
CA GLU A 444 19.20 -6.41 25.61
C GLU A 444 19.06 -6.56 24.08
N GLN A 445 17.89 -7.01 23.63
CA GLN A 445 17.57 -7.15 22.21
C GLN A 445 16.54 -6.10 21.81
N THR A 446 16.85 -5.31 20.78
CA THR A 446 15.90 -4.42 20.14
C THR A 446 15.51 -4.97 18.79
N PHE A 447 14.21 -5.08 18.52
CA PHE A 447 13.68 -5.46 17.21
C PHE A 447 13.08 -4.23 16.52
N LEU A 448 13.41 -4.06 15.26
CA LEU A 448 12.71 -3.13 14.38
C LEU A 448 11.75 -3.92 13.50
N ILE A 449 10.47 -3.57 13.53
CA ILE A 449 9.45 -4.17 12.69
C ILE A 449 8.92 -3.08 11.78
N ARG A 450 9.18 -3.22 10.47
CA ARG A 450 8.54 -2.39 9.46
C ARG A 450 7.32 -3.14 8.94
N HIS A 451 6.17 -2.51 9.09
CA HIS A 451 4.89 -3.10 8.69
C HIS A 451 4.35 -2.32 7.50
N GLU A 452 4.05 -3.02 6.42
CA GLU A 452 3.51 -2.46 5.18
C GLU A 452 2.14 -3.06 4.87
N VAL A 453 1.19 -2.20 4.48
CA VAL A 453 -0.17 -2.59 4.09
C VAL A 453 -0.44 -2.05 2.69
N SER A 454 -0.74 -2.97 1.76
CA SER A 454 -1.04 -2.67 0.37
C SER A 454 -2.49 -3.03 0.03
N PHE A 455 -3.21 -2.08 -0.56
CA PHE A 455 -4.59 -2.29 -1.00
C PHE A 455 -4.91 -1.54 -2.29
N ARG A 456 -5.94 -2.03 -2.99
CA ARG A 456 -6.52 -1.36 -4.15
C ARG A 456 -7.76 -0.58 -3.73
N GLU A 457 -7.94 0.58 -4.33
CA GLU A 457 -9.21 1.29 -4.32
C GLU A 457 -10.11 0.67 -5.39
N SER A 458 -11.18 0.00 -4.96
CA SER A 458 -12.19 -0.57 -5.85
C SER A 458 -13.45 0.27 -5.77
N GLU A 459 -14.11 0.48 -6.91
CA GLU A 459 -15.46 1.06 -6.93
C GLU A 459 -16.47 -0.05 -6.73
N VAL A 460 -17.29 0.06 -5.68
CA VAL A 460 -18.42 -0.82 -5.46
C VAL A 460 -19.70 -0.02 -5.69
N LYS A 461 -20.60 -0.57 -6.51
CA LYS A 461 -21.96 -0.03 -6.68
C LYS A 461 -22.77 -0.35 -5.42
N GLU A 462 -23.04 0.63 -4.58
CA GLU A 462 -24.11 0.50 -3.59
C GLU A 462 -25.47 0.56 -4.29
N LYS A 463 -26.50 -0.07 -3.69
CA LYS A 463 -27.89 0.02 -4.14
C LYS A 463 -28.42 1.47 -4.20
N THR A 464 -27.74 2.42 -3.55
CA THR A 464 -28.11 3.83 -3.39
C THR A 464 -27.52 4.77 -4.47
N SER A 465 -27.07 4.24 -5.60
CA SER A 465 -26.63 5.00 -6.81
C SER A 465 -25.32 5.79 -6.72
N THR A 466 -24.62 5.79 -5.58
CA THR A 466 -23.27 6.37 -5.46
C THR A 466 -22.20 5.28 -5.44
N ASN A 467 -21.25 5.34 -6.37
CA ASN A 467 -20.05 4.49 -6.31
C ASN A 467 -19.25 4.88 -5.06
N LYS A 468 -19.06 3.94 -4.14
CA LYS A 468 -18.20 4.12 -2.97
C LYS A 468 -16.84 3.52 -3.28
N LYS A 469 -15.79 4.27 -2.95
CA LYS A 469 -14.41 3.79 -2.93
C LYS A 469 -14.23 2.87 -1.73
N VAL A 470 -13.93 1.60 -1.98
CA VAL A 470 -13.81 0.56 -0.93
C VAL A 470 -12.38 0.02 -0.91
N PHE A 471 -11.88 -0.19 0.32
CA PHE A 471 -10.62 -0.86 0.58
C PHE A 471 -10.66 -2.32 0.09
N THR A 472 -9.77 -2.70 -0.82
CA THR A 472 -9.57 -4.09 -1.25
C THR A 472 -8.14 -4.53 -0.89
N PRO A 473 -7.95 -5.38 0.14
CA PRO A 473 -6.62 -5.80 0.56
C PRO A 473 -5.90 -6.55 -0.57
N ILE A 474 -4.61 -6.31 -0.71
CA ILE A 474 -3.73 -7.07 -1.62
C ILE A 474 -2.72 -7.86 -0.79
N GLN A 475 -1.96 -7.15 0.06
CA GLN A 475 -0.87 -7.75 0.81
C GLN A 475 -0.59 -6.98 2.10
N VAL A 476 -0.16 -7.70 3.12
CA VAL A 476 0.45 -7.15 4.34
C VAL A 476 1.83 -7.79 4.52
N VAL A 477 2.84 -6.99 4.83
CA VAL A 477 4.22 -7.48 5.01
C VAL A 477 4.83 -6.93 6.30
N ASP A 478 5.36 -7.82 7.12
CA ASP A 478 6.16 -7.51 8.30
C ASP A 478 7.63 -7.85 8.03
N TYR A 479 8.49 -6.84 8.06
CA TYR A 479 9.94 -7.00 8.02
C TYR A 479 10.50 -6.83 9.42
N LYS A 480 10.97 -7.93 10.03
CA LYS A 480 11.52 -7.95 11.38
C LYS A 480 13.04 -8.09 11.34
N GLU A 481 13.71 -7.08 11.88
CA GLU A 481 15.16 -7.02 12.03
C GLU A 481 15.54 -7.07 13.51
N GLU A 482 16.55 -7.86 13.84
CA GLU A 482 17.13 -7.92 15.18
C GLU A 482 18.37 -7.03 15.25
N ILE A 483 18.41 -6.14 16.24
CA ILE A 483 19.57 -5.32 16.56
C ILE A 483 20.16 -5.84 17.87
N THR A 484 21.31 -6.49 17.76
CA THR A 484 22.15 -6.82 18.91
C THR A 484 23.21 -5.74 19.08
N THR A 485 23.16 -5.01 20.20
CA THR A 485 24.25 -4.11 20.62
C THR A 485 25.46 -4.95 21.03
N SER A 486 26.29 -5.37 20.08
CA SER A 486 27.59 -5.96 20.39
C SER A 486 28.61 -4.85 20.67
N GLU A 487 29.32 -4.94 21.80
CA GLU A 487 30.42 -4.04 22.18
C GLU A 487 31.63 -4.14 21.22
N LYS A 488 31.66 -5.11 20.30
CA LYS A 488 32.70 -5.25 19.28
C LYS A 488 32.20 -4.70 17.95
N LYS A 489 32.84 -3.61 17.50
CA LYS A 489 32.68 -3.00 16.18
C LYS A 489 32.79 -4.04 15.05
N ASP A 490 31.91 -3.88 14.07
CA ASP A 490 31.99 -4.29 12.66
C ASP A 490 31.36 -5.59 12.16
N ASN A 491 30.77 -6.48 12.98
CA ASN A 491 30.04 -7.66 12.46
C ASN A 491 28.61 -7.77 13.04
N SER A 492 27.75 -6.78 12.77
CA SER A 492 26.31 -7.02 12.89
C SER A 492 25.88 -7.92 11.72
N ASN A 493 25.63 -9.20 11.99
CA ASN A 493 25.04 -10.13 11.03
C ASN A 493 23.59 -9.69 10.79
N PHE A 494 23.37 -8.76 9.86
CA PHE A 494 22.04 -8.35 9.46
C PHE A 494 21.27 -9.58 8.97
N LYS A 495 20.10 -9.78 9.56
CA LYS A 495 19.16 -10.82 9.17
C LYS A 495 17.78 -10.22 9.26
N GLN A 496 17.02 -10.32 8.18
CA GLN A 496 15.67 -9.80 8.12
C GLN A 496 14.70 -10.97 7.94
N ASN A 497 13.84 -11.18 8.92
CA ASN A 497 12.75 -12.15 8.81
C ASN A 497 11.56 -11.43 8.20
N VAL A 498 11.03 -11.96 7.10
CA VAL A 498 9.89 -11.38 6.39
C VAL A 498 8.71 -12.30 6.56
N ARG A 499 7.57 -11.73 6.95
CA ARG A 499 6.30 -12.42 7.01
C ARG A 499 5.30 -11.70 6.12
N LEU A 500 4.64 -12.43 5.26
CA LEU A 500 3.85 -11.89 4.18
C LEU A 500 2.48 -12.57 4.16
N LYS A 501 1.43 -11.75 4.17
CA LYS A 501 0.03 -12.17 4.06
C LYS A 501 -0.53 -11.66 2.75
N ASN A 502 -0.86 -12.56 1.84
CA ASN A 502 -1.55 -12.23 0.60
C ASN A 502 -3.04 -12.45 0.75
N TYR A 503 -3.84 -11.57 0.14
CA TYR A 503 -5.29 -11.63 0.16
C TYR A 503 -5.83 -11.88 -1.25
N TYR A 504 -6.78 -12.82 -1.36
CA TYR A 504 -7.37 -13.28 -2.61
C TYR A 504 -8.89 -13.46 -2.46
N GLU A 505 -9.60 -13.62 -3.58
CA GLU A 505 -11.03 -13.94 -3.61
C GLU A 505 -11.91 -12.98 -2.76
N VAL A 506 -11.50 -11.71 -2.71
CA VAL A 506 -12.19 -10.69 -1.92
C VAL A 506 -13.59 -10.45 -2.48
N ASN A 507 -14.60 -10.58 -1.62
CA ASN A 507 -16.00 -10.28 -1.92
C ASN A 507 -16.58 -9.38 -0.83
N PHE A 508 -17.24 -8.30 -1.22
CA PHE A 508 -17.86 -7.34 -0.29
C PHE A 508 -19.36 -7.54 -0.10
N SER A 509 -19.92 -8.58 -0.74
CA SER A 509 -21.31 -8.97 -0.53
C SER A 509 -21.46 -9.50 0.89
N GLN A 510 -22.61 -9.23 1.50
CA GLN A 510 -22.96 -9.83 2.78
C GLN A 510 -22.93 -11.37 2.66
N PRO A 511 -22.10 -12.07 3.45
CA PRO A 511 -22.12 -13.53 3.47
C PRO A 511 -23.51 -14.03 3.84
N GLY A 512 -23.96 -15.07 3.15
CA GLY A 512 -25.18 -15.77 3.51
C GLY A 512 -25.10 -16.34 4.91
N VAL A 513 -26.23 -16.39 5.60
CA VAL A 513 -26.33 -16.87 6.97
C VAL A 513 -25.88 -18.34 7.09
N GLU A 514 -26.12 -19.12 6.03
CA GLU A 514 -25.73 -20.51 5.87
C GLU A 514 -24.22 -20.75 6.02
N VAL A 515 -23.38 -19.74 5.76
CA VAL A 515 -21.92 -19.86 5.93
C VAL A 515 -21.54 -20.00 7.39
N TYR A 516 -22.33 -19.46 8.30
CA TYR A 516 -22.10 -19.56 9.75
C TYR A 516 -22.82 -20.77 10.37
N GLU A 517 -23.71 -21.41 9.61
CA GLU A 517 -24.47 -22.57 10.05
C GLU A 517 -23.67 -23.86 9.93
N LYS A 518 -24.02 -24.83 10.78
CA LYS A 518 -23.46 -26.18 10.77
C LYS A 518 -21.92 -26.24 10.80
N PRO A 519 -21.23 -25.48 11.67
CA PRO A 519 -19.84 -25.81 11.95
C PRO A 519 -19.80 -27.29 12.39
N PRO A 520 -18.77 -28.07 12.00
CA PRO A 520 -18.73 -29.51 12.33
C PRO A 520 -18.98 -29.77 13.82
N CYS A 521 -18.60 -28.81 14.67
CA CYS A 521 -18.93 -28.73 16.09
C CYS A 521 -20.40 -29.08 16.44
N LEU A 522 -21.35 -28.56 15.66
CA LEU A 522 -22.77 -28.63 15.96
C LEU A 522 -23.48 -29.81 15.27
N GLN A 523 -22.79 -30.55 14.39
CA GLN A 523 -23.41 -31.62 13.60
C GLN A 523 -23.88 -32.81 14.45
N HIS A 524 -23.18 -33.08 15.55
CA HIS A 524 -23.47 -34.19 16.46
C HIS A 524 -24.22 -33.77 17.72
N HIS A 525 -24.55 -32.48 17.85
CA HIS A 525 -25.30 -32.00 19.00
C HIS A 525 -26.74 -32.52 18.95
N SER A 526 -27.26 -32.91 20.12
CA SER A 526 -28.67 -33.30 20.27
C SER A 526 -29.57 -32.21 19.73
N SER A 527 -30.52 -32.60 18.90
CA SER A 527 -31.35 -31.67 18.17
C SER A 527 -32.64 -32.31 17.71
N LYS A 528 -33.66 -31.47 17.54
CA LYS A 528 -34.97 -31.87 17.05
C LYS A 528 -35.27 -31.12 15.76
N LEU A 529 -35.76 -31.85 14.75
CA LEU A 529 -36.16 -31.27 13.48
C LEU A 529 -37.60 -30.81 13.57
N TYR A 530 -37.87 -29.58 13.16
CA TYR A 530 -39.19 -28.98 13.17
C TYR A 530 -39.53 -28.41 11.80
N THR A 531 -40.82 -28.28 11.56
CA THR A 531 -41.35 -27.72 10.31
C THR A 531 -42.15 -26.45 10.61
N LEU A 532 -41.90 -25.39 9.85
CA LEU A 532 -42.69 -24.15 9.86
C LEU A 532 -43.35 -23.97 8.50
N LYS A 533 -44.66 -23.76 8.49
CA LYS A 533 -45.45 -23.52 7.29
C LYS A 533 -45.80 -22.05 7.21
N PHE A 534 -45.61 -21.44 6.05
CA PHE A 534 -45.91 -20.04 5.79
C PHE A 534 -46.85 -19.89 4.59
N GLU A 535 -47.71 -18.89 4.62
CA GLU A 535 -48.51 -18.42 3.51
C GLU A 535 -48.05 -17.02 3.11
N GLY A 536 -47.82 -16.81 1.82
CA GLY A 536 -47.47 -15.49 1.31
C GLY A 536 -47.15 -15.49 -0.18
N PRO A 537 -47.08 -14.31 -0.80
CA PRO A 537 -46.80 -14.17 -2.22
C PRO A 537 -45.32 -14.47 -2.55
N GLY A 538 -45.04 -14.94 -3.77
CA GLY A 538 -43.68 -15.09 -4.31
C GLY A 538 -43.17 -16.53 -4.42
N ILE A 539 -42.06 -16.69 -5.15
CA ILE A 539 -41.43 -18.00 -5.42
C ILE A 539 -40.39 -18.29 -4.32
N ALA A 540 -40.42 -19.49 -3.74
CA ALA A 540 -39.58 -19.84 -2.59
C ALA A 540 -38.09 -19.86 -2.94
N ASP A 541 -37.75 -20.57 -4.01
CA ASP A 541 -36.35 -20.87 -4.36
C ASP A 541 -35.56 -19.60 -4.67
N THR A 542 -36.15 -18.65 -5.39
CA THR A 542 -35.52 -17.36 -5.70
C THR A 542 -35.44 -16.42 -4.50
N ASN A 543 -36.24 -16.66 -3.46
CA ASN A 543 -36.32 -15.82 -2.26
C ASN A 543 -35.54 -16.40 -1.06
N LYS A 544 -35.10 -17.66 -1.11
CA LYS A 544 -34.43 -18.38 -0.02
C LYS A 544 -33.33 -17.56 0.67
N ALA A 545 -32.37 -17.05 -0.09
CA ALA A 545 -31.25 -16.27 0.44
C ALA A 545 -31.65 -14.95 1.15
N ARG A 546 -32.84 -14.41 0.84
CA ARG A 546 -33.37 -13.18 1.44
C ARG A 546 -34.32 -13.46 2.60
N PHE A 547 -35.06 -14.56 2.53
CA PHE A 547 -36.04 -14.96 3.54
C PHE A 547 -35.38 -15.54 4.79
N LEU A 548 -34.41 -16.45 4.65
CA LEU A 548 -33.80 -17.16 5.78
C LEU A 548 -33.16 -16.21 6.84
N PRO A 549 -32.43 -15.13 6.45
CA PRO A 549 -31.92 -14.16 7.43
C PRO A 549 -33.02 -13.43 8.20
N GLU A 550 -34.11 -13.07 7.52
CA GLU A 550 -35.24 -12.38 8.14
C GLU A 550 -36.05 -13.31 9.05
N LEU A 551 -36.16 -14.60 8.70
CA LEU A 551 -36.72 -15.62 9.59
C LEU A 551 -35.91 -15.73 10.89
N ARG A 552 -34.57 -15.77 10.82
CA ARG A 552 -33.73 -15.75 12.02
C ARG A 552 -33.98 -14.51 12.86
N ARG A 553 -34.12 -13.34 12.24
CA ARG A 553 -34.42 -12.09 12.96
C ARG A 553 -35.79 -12.16 13.65
N ALA A 554 -36.81 -12.70 12.99
CA ALA A 554 -38.14 -12.90 13.57
C ALA A 554 -38.09 -13.85 14.77
N ILE A 555 -37.39 -14.99 14.65
CA ILE A 555 -37.18 -15.93 15.76
C ILE A 555 -36.45 -15.24 16.92
N LYS A 556 -35.36 -14.49 16.64
CA LYS A 556 -34.60 -13.77 17.66
C LYS A 556 -35.48 -12.84 18.49
N ASN A 557 -36.31 -12.02 17.82
CA ASN A 557 -37.17 -11.02 18.45
C ASN A 557 -38.23 -11.64 19.38
N VAL A 558 -38.64 -12.87 19.12
CA VAL A 558 -39.67 -13.59 19.87
C VAL A 558 -39.06 -14.41 21.01
N CYS A 559 -38.00 -15.15 20.69
CA CYS A 559 -37.50 -16.20 21.55
C CYS A 559 -36.33 -15.77 22.43
N ASN A 560 -35.56 -14.75 22.01
CA ASN A 560 -34.30 -14.32 22.66
C ASN A 560 -33.42 -15.53 23.08
N PRO A 561 -33.04 -16.42 22.15
CA PRO A 561 -32.24 -17.58 22.50
C PRO A 561 -30.83 -17.15 22.94
N GLU A 562 -30.14 -18.02 23.67
CA GLU A 562 -28.76 -17.81 24.11
C GLU A 562 -27.75 -17.79 22.97
N THR A 563 -28.09 -18.32 21.79
CA THR A 563 -27.40 -18.04 20.53
C THR A 563 -28.29 -18.39 19.36
N MET A 564 -28.17 -17.63 18.27
CA MET A 564 -28.88 -17.92 17.02
C MET A 564 -28.35 -19.15 16.30
N LEU A 565 -27.15 -19.64 16.65
CA LEU A 565 -26.58 -20.86 16.07
C LEU A 565 -27.28 -22.13 16.53
N ARG A 566 -28.19 -22.05 17.53
CA ARG A 566 -29.12 -23.14 17.87
C ARG A 566 -30.12 -23.47 16.77
N PHE A 567 -30.33 -22.55 15.82
CA PHE A 567 -31.34 -22.66 14.78
C PHE A 567 -30.66 -22.95 13.43
N GLU A 568 -30.60 -24.21 13.03
CA GLU A 568 -30.09 -24.63 11.71
C GLU A 568 -31.23 -24.62 10.69
N LEU A 569 -31.13 -23.77 9.66
CA LEU A 569 -32.13 -23.65 8.61
C LEU A 569 -31.81 -24.65 7.49
N VAL A 570 -32.43 -25.83 7.59
CA VAL A 570 -32.12 -26.99 6.74
C VAL A 570 -32.57 -26.77 5.30
N ASP A 571 -33.82 -26.35 5.09
CA ASP A 571 -34.34 -26.14 3.74
C ASP A 571 -35.59 -25.25 3.71
N LEU A 572 -35.87 -24.69 2.54
CA LEU A 572 -37.10 -23.97 2.23
C LEU A 572 -37.68 -24.58 0.95
N ARG A 573 -38.90 -25.10 1.01
CA ARG A 573 -39.59 -25.74 -0.11
C ARG A 573 -40.91 -25.07 -0.42
N SER A 574 -41.30 -25.12 -1.69
CA SER A 574 -42.67 -24.86 -2.12
C SER A 574 -43.24 -26.16 -2.69
N PRO A 575 -44.30 -26.76 -2.11
CA PRO A 575 -45.03 -27.81 -2.81
C PRO A 575 -45.58 -27.20 -4.12
N GLU A 576 -45.42 -27.92 -5.24
CA GLU A 576 -45.68 -27.43 -6.61
C GLU A 576 -47.08 -26.83 -6.87
N TRP A 577 -48.03 -26.99 -5.94
CA TRP A 577 -49.46 -26.70 -6.14
C TRP A 577 -50.08 -25.82 -5.04
N ILE A 578 -49.29 -25.28 -4.09
CA ILE A 578 -49.82 -24.57 -2.92
C ILE A 578 -49.08 -23.23 -2.72
N SER A 579 -49.82 -22.18 -2.36
CA SER A 579 -49.27 -20.90 -1.87
C SER A 579 -48.39 -21.08 -0.62
N GLU A 580 -48.51 -22.22 0.06
CA GLU A 580 -47.77 -22.62 1.24
C GLU A 580 -46.26 -22.80 0.97
N LYS A 581 -45.45 -22.39 1.92
CA LYS A 581 -43.99 -22.45 1.93
C LYS A 581 -43.57 -23.18 3.18
N ILE A 582 -42.72 -24.19 3.04
CA ILE A 582 -42.33 -25.06 4.15
C ILE A 582 -40.86 -24.83 4.47
N VAL A 583 -40.58 -24.41 5.69
CA VAL A 583 -39.22 -24.27 6.22
C VAL A 583 -38.94 -25.43 7.15
N TYR A 584 -37.82 -26.10 6.91
CA TYR A 584 -37.28 -27.12 7.81
C TYR A 584 -36.22 -26.47 8.69
N LEU A 585 -36.44 -26.52 10.00
CA LEU A 585 -35.59 -25.90 11.00
C LEU A 585 -35.21 -26.96 12.02
N ARG A 586 -33.91 -27.16 12.25
CA ARG A 586 -33.43 -27.98 13.35
C ARG A 586 -33.06 -27.08 14.52
N ILE A 587 -33.62 -27.34 15.69
CA ILE A 587 -33.27 -26.65 16.93
C ILE A 587 -32.36 -27.58 17.74
N LEU A 588 -31.16 -27.10 18.04
CA LEU A 588 -30.20 -27.77 18.91
C LEU A 588 -30.63 -27.63 20.36
N GLU A 589 -30.41 -28.65 21.20
CA GLU A 589 -30.51 -28.53 22.65
C GLU A 589 -29.55 -27.44 23.19
N PRO A 590 -29.81 -26.84 24.36
CA PRO A 590 -28.92 -25.83 24.91
C PRO A 590 -27.50 -26.40 25.13
N PHE A 591 -26.50 -25.57 24.87
CA PHE A 591 -25.09 -25.97 24.93
C PHE A 591 -24.54 -26.05 26.35
N ASP A 592 -25.19 -25.36 27.28
CA ASP A 592 -24.87 -25.34 28.70
C ASP A 592 -26.15 -25.53 29.55
N GLY A 593 -25.98 -25.68 30.86
CA GLY A 593 -27.11 -25.85 31.78
C GLY A 593 -27.96 -24.58 31.99
N SER A 594 -27.59 -23.45 31.40
CA SER A 594 -28.23 -22.14 31.60
C SER A 594 -29.11 -21.71 30.41
N GLY A 595 -28.90 -22.32 29.24
CA GLY A 595 -29.65 -22.07 28.02
C GLY A 595 -31.15 -22.38 28.13
N THR A 596 -31.94 -21.73 27.27
CA THR A 596 -33.40 -21.90 27.30
C THR A 596 -33.78 -23.29 26.78
N PRO A 597 -34.56 -24.11 27.50
CA PRO A 597 -34.96 -25.43 27.00
C PRO A 597 -35.62 -25.35 25.63
N THR A 598 -35.32 -26.31 24.76
CA THR A 598 -35.85 -26.36 23.38
C THR A 598 -37.37 -26.30 23.37
N GLU A 599 -38.03 -27.01 24.28
CA GLU A 599 -39.49 -27.05 24.42
C GLU A 599 -40.08 -25.66 24.71
N LYS A 600 -39.37 -24.82 25.46
CA LYS A 600 -39.82 -23.46 25.79
C LYS A 600 -39.72 -22.53 24.58
N LEU A 601 -38.64 -22.62 23.80
CA LEU A 601 -38.50 -21.87 22.54
C LEU A 601 -39.60 -22.26 21.56
N VAL A 602 -39.83 -23.56 21.41
CA VAL A 602 -40.92 -24.13 20.59
C VAL A 602 -42.28 -23.62 21.04
N SER A 603 -42.58 -23.65 22.34
CA SER A 603 -43.86 -23.19 22.88
C SER A 603 -44.12 -21.73 22.55
N ASN A 604 -43.11 -20.86 22.70
CA ASN A 604 -43.25 -19.43 22.41
C ASN A 604 -43.55 -19.18 20.91
N ILE A 605 -42.83 -19.87 20.01
CA ILE A 605 -43.10 -19.75 18.56
C ILE A 605 -44.50 -20.28 18.25
N THR A 606 -44.86 -21.44 18.81
CA THR A 606 -46.14 -22.09 18.57
C THR A 606 -47.31 -21.23 19.02
N GLU A 607 -47.18 -20.56 20.17
CA GLU A 607 -48.19 -19.62 20.68
C GLU A 607 -48.42 -18.47 19.70
N LEU A 608 -47.35 -17.84 19.20
CA LEU A 608 -47.47 -16.75 18.22
C LEU A 608 -48.01 -17.22 16.86
N VAL A 609 -47.63 -18.42 16.41
CA VAL A 609 -48.17 -19.01 15.18
C VAL A 609 -49.67 -19.28 15.34
N ASN A 610 -50.10 -19.82 16.49
CA ASN A 610 -51.51 -20.08 16.79
C ASN A 610 -52.34 -18.78 16.90
N ASN A 611 -51.71 -17.69 17.35
CA ASN A 611 -52.33 -16.37 17.41
C ASN A 611 -52.27 -15.60 16.09
N GLU A 612 -51.70 -16.18 15.01
CA GLU A 612 -51.43 -15.54 13.73
C GLU A 612 -50.54 -14.29 13.84
N GLU A 613 -49.66 -14.24 14.82
CA GLU A 613 -48.80 -13.07 15.13
C GLU A 613 -47.35 -13.26 14.65
N PHE A 614 -46.97 -14.46 14.19
CA PHE A 614 -45.63 -14.73 13.65
C PHE A 614 -45.55 -14.53 12.13
N ALA A 615 -44.92 -13.44 11.70
CA ALA A 615 -44.71 -13.10 10.30
C ALA A 615 -43.27 -12.69 10.00
N VAL A 616 -42.81 -12.95 8.77
CA VAL A 616 -41.48 -12.57 8.28
C VAL A 616 -41.64 -11.60 7.11
N CYS A 617 -41.09 -10.40 7.28
CA CYS A 617 -41.07 -9.35 6.25
C CYS A 617 -39.72 -9.36 5.52
N PHE A 618 -39.73 -9.38 4.19
CA PHE A 618 -38.49 -9.34 3.39
C PHE A 618 -38.76 -8.83 1.97
N TYR A 619 -37.75 -8.29 1.28
CA TYR A 619 -37.87 -7.93 -0.15
C TYR A 619 -37.62 -9.16 -1.02
N GLY A 620 -38.59 -9.58 -1.82
CA GLY A 620 -38.52 -10.78 -2.67
C GLY A 620 -38.99 -10.55 -4.10
N PHE A 621 -38.83 -11.57 -4.95
CA PHE A 621 -39.33 -11.60 -6.33
C PHE A 621 -40.69 -12.28 -6.43
N THR A 622 -41.62 -11.58 -7.07
CA THR A 622 -42.96 -12.07 -7.38
C THR A 622 -42.92 -13.11 -8.50
N ILE A 623 -44.05 -13.76 -8.78
CA ILE A 623 -44.17 -14.73 -9.89
C ILE A 623 -43.87 -14.05 -11.24
N THR A 624 -44.09 -12.73 -11.36
CA THR A 624 -43.76 -11.92 -12.54
C THR A 624 -42.34 -11.34 -12.52
N LEU A 625 -41.47 -11.83 -11.63
CA LEU A 625 -40.07 -11.38 -11.47
C LEU A 625 -39.88 -9.91 -11.07
N GLU A 626 -40.92 -9.27 -10.51
CA GLU A 626 -40.80 -7.93 -9.91
C GLU A 626 -40.38 -8.02 -8.45
N GLU A 627 -39.44 -7.16 -8.03
CA GLU A 627 -38.99 -7.03 -6.64
C GLU A 627 -40.00 -6.20 -5.81
N LYS A 628 -40.53 -6.76 -4.72
CA LYS A 628 -41.47 -6.08 -3.81
C LYS A 628 -41.23 -6.51 -2.36
N LEU A 629 -41.64 -5.66 -1.42
CA LEU A 629 -41.74 -6.02 -0.01
C LEU A 629 -42.83 -7.09 0.15
N MET A 630 -42.47 -8.21 0.77
CA MET A 630 -43.33 -9.36 0.99
C MET A 630 -43.48 -9.64 2.48
N GLN A 631 -44.64 -10.21 2.80
CA GLN A 631 -44.95 -10.74 4.13
C GLN A 631 -45.34 -12.20 3.98
N TRP A 632 -44.58 -13.09 4.62
CA TRP A 632 -44.95 -14.49 4.76
C TRP A 632 -45.42 -14.71 6.20
N ILE A 633 -46.66 -15.14 6.36
CA ILE A 633 -47.32 -15.34 7.65
C ILE A 633 -47.27 -16.82 7.96
N ALA A 634 -46.83 -17.22 9.14
CA ALA A 634 -46.86 -18.62 9.51
C ALA A 634 -48.32 -19.11 9.62
N ILE A 635 -48.68 -20.17 8.90
CA ILE A 635 -50.03 -20.73 8.88
C ILE A 635 -50.05 -22.14 9.47
N ASN A 636 -51.06 -22.40 10.30
CA ASN A 636 -51.48 -23.72 10.75
C ASN A 636 -50.51 -24.47 11.71
N GLY A 637 -50.56 -24.08 12.98
CA GLY A 637 -50.70 -25.00 14.13
C GLY A 637 -49.65 -26.05 14.44
N THR A 638 -48.53 -26.16 13.72
CA THR A 638 -47.60 -27.28 13.95
C THR A 638 -46.15 -26.90 13.67
N PHE A 639 -45.50 -26.29 14.67
CA PHE A 639 -44.06 -26.50 14.89
C PHE A 639 -43.87 -27.94 15.39
N VAL A 640 -44.09 -28.92 14.50
CA VAL A 640 -44.10 -30.34 14.89
C VAL A 640 -42.72 -30.94 14.70
N GLU A 641 -42.28 -31.61 15.75
CA GLU A 641 -41.09 -32.44 15.71
C GLU A 641 -41.27 -33.54 14.66
N GLN A 642 -40.37 -33.60 13.68
CA GLN A 642 -40.38 -34.60 12.63
C GLN A 642 -39.69 -35.87 13.15
N LYS A 643 -40.42 -36.99 13.21
CA LYS A 643 -39.77 -38.31 13.34
C LYS A 643 -39.12 -38.66 12.00
N PRO A 644 -37.91 -39.26 11.95
CA PRO A 644 -37.18 -39.54 10.70
C PRO A 644 -37.93 -40.40 9.68
N GLU A 645 -39.08 -40.98 10.05
CA GLU A 645 -39.95 -41.76 9.19
C GLU A 645 -41.40 -41.32 9.42
N THR A 646 -41.88 -40.29 8.72
CA THR A 646 -43.33 -40.08 8.58
C THR A 646 -43.66 -39.27 7.34
N THR A 647 -44.43 -39.87 6.45
CA THR A 647 -45.14 -39.22 5.34
C THR A 647 -46.13 -38.21 5.92
N VAL A 648 -45.95 -36.94 5.54
CA VAL A 648 -46.82 -35.82 5.93
C VAL A 648 -48.25 -36.10 5.43
N THR A 649 -49.19 -36.24 6.35
CA THR A 649 -50.64 -36.23 6.05
C THR A 649 -51.22 -34.87 6.44
N THR A 650 -51.94 -34.27 5.49
CA THR A 650 -52.47 -32.90 5.56
C THR A 650 -53.83 -32.87 6.27
N PRO A 651 -54.03 -32.09 7.34
CA PRO A 651 -55.35 -31.61 7.71
C PRO A 651 -55.63 -30.29 6.98
N SER A 652 -56.72 -30.25 6.22
CA SER A 652 -57.25 -28.99 5.68
C SER A 652 -57.95 -28.23 6.82
N SER A 653 -57.45 -27.05 7.18
CA SER A 653 -58.21 -26.07 7.95
C SER A 653 -58.29 -24.79 7.14
N LYS A 654 -59.52 -24.41 6.78
CA LYS A 654 -59.84 -23.07 6.29
C LYS A 654 -59.68 -22.10 7.47
N ILE A 655 -58.76 -21.15 7.36
CA ILE A 655 -58.64 -20.05 8.32
C ILE A 655 -59.36 -18.82 7.76
N THR A 656 -60.27 -18.29 8.57
CA THR A 656 -61.03 -17.07 8.35
C THR A 656 -60.20 -15.84 8.71
N ASN A 657 -59.98 -14.96 7.74
CA ASN A 657 -59.41 -13.61 7.88
C ASN A 657 -59.99 -12.84 9.09
N LYS A 658 -59.18 -12.58 10.12
CA LYS A 658 -59.39 -11.45 11.05
C LYS A 658 -58.08 -10.78 11.46
N ASN A 659 -57.81 -9.65 10.80
CA ASN A 659 -57.11 -8.45 11.28
C ASN A 659 -56.46 -8.47 12.68
N LYS A 660 -55.27 -9.06 12.80
CA LYS A 660 -54.34 -8.78 13.92
C LYS A 660 -52.90 -8.44 13.51
N ILE A 661 -52.54 -8.63 12.24
CA ILE A 661 -51.16 -8.46 11.78
C ILE A 661 -50.94 -7.04 11.27
N GLN A 662 -49.94 -6.35 11.82
CA GLN A 662 -49.42 -5.12 11.22
C GLN A 662 -48.77 -5.51 9.89
N LYS A 663 -49.42 -5.18 8.75
CA LYS A 663 -48.87 -5.43 7.41
C LYS A 663 -47.51 -4.75 7.31
N CYS A 664 -46.52 -5.42 6.70
CA CYS A 664 -45.21 -4.81 6.47
C CYS A 664 -45.42 -3.48 5.74
N SER A 665 -45.16 -2.36 6.41
CA SER A 665 -45.22 -1.03 5.81
C SER A 665 -43.94 -0.79 5.02
N ALA A 666 -44.10 -0.23 3.82
CA ALA A 666 -43.01 0.11 2.91
C ALA A 666 -42.05 1.15 3.49
#